data_AF-A0A9R0TP63-F1
#
_entry.id   AF-A0A9R0TP63-F1
#
_cell.length_a   1.000
_cell.length_b   1.000
_cell.length_c   1.000
_cell.angle_alpha   90.00
_cell.angle_beta   90.00
_cell.angle_gamma   90.00
#
_symmetry.space_group_name_H-M   'P 1'
#
loop_
_entity.id
_entity.type
_entity.pdbx_description
1 polymer ?
#
loop_
_entity_poly.entity_id
_entity_poly.type
_entity_poly.pdbx_seq_one_letter_code
_entity_poly.pdbx_strand_id
1 'polypeptide(L)'
;MLGFNRNQERIHILKDVTGILKPSRMTLLLGPPGCGKTTLLLALAGKLNKSLKVTGEIDYNGVKLQDFVPEKTAAYIGQYDLHVPEMTVRETLDFSARFQGVGSRAEIMKEVIRREKEAGIIPDPNIDTYMKIMGLDICADVLVGDAMRRGISGGEKKRLTTGEMIVGPSKALFMDEISTGLDSSTTFQIVSCLQQLAHISESTILVSLLQPAPETYQLFDDIILMAEGQIVYHGPKSCIMSFFESCGFKCPGRKGDADFLQEVLSKKDQQQYWSHTEEGYNFVTVDQFCDKFKASQSGQNLAGELLRPYDESKGTYVNALSFSIYSLLKWDLVKACFARELLLMKRNAFLYITKTIQLGLIAAVTGTVFLHTHMGVDRIHANYYMSSLFYALLLLMVNGFPELAMAINRPPVFYKQRDYYFYPAWAYAIPSFILKIPLSLVESVAWTSISYYLIGYTPEATRFFSQLLVLFLIHTVTLSQFRCVASYCQTMVVTSIGGTMIFLVMLLFGGFIIPRPLLPNWLKWGFWLSPLSYGEIGLTGNEFLAPRWLKITLSGVTLGRRILMDQGLDFSSYFYWISVGALIGFTLLFNVGFAIGLTIKNIPGSSRAIISRNNLATFSGRNQDKDPENGMPNLQAETALTPNRTRRMVLPFTPLTISFQDVNYYVDTPAEMREHGYMKRKLQLLHNITGAFQPRILSALMGVTGAGKTTLLDVLAGRKTGGVIEGDIRIGGYPKIQQTFARISGYCEQTDVHSPQITVGESVAYSAWLRLPPEIDSKARNEFVNEVLETIELDEIRDSLVGISGVNGLSTEQRKRLTIAVELVSNPSIIFMDEPTSGLDARATAIVMRAVKNVADTGRTVVCTIHQPSIDIFEAFDELMLMKRGGELIYAGPVGHHSCEVIKYFQAIPGVPRIKEKYNPSTWMLEVTSTSMEVQLGADFAQMYRESSMWKDKDMVVKRLSTPVPGTTDLHFATQFPQKFREQFKACLWKQCLSYWRTPSYNLVRFVFITFSCFFFGALFWQQGNINHINDQQSLFTILGCMYGIALFTGINSCQSVMPFISIERSVVYRERFAGMYSPWAYSFARVAMEIPYVLMQVVLFMLIAYPMIGYAWTAAKFFWFMYTMVCTLLCFVYMGMVVVSFTPNIQVAFVLSSMFYTLQNLMSGFIMPAPQIPRWWIWFYYVSPMLWALRVLFTTQFGDYDDMMIDVFGETKSVPAFMKDYFGFRRDLLPLAAVVLAAFPILLAVLFGYNISKLNFQR
;
A
#
# COMPACT_ATOMS: atom_id res chain seq x y z
N MET A 1 16.71 -14.54 -0.72
CA MET A 1 17.11 -15.95 -0.59
C MET A 1 18.44 -16.26 -1.29
N LEU A 2 19.28 -15.28 -1.62
CA LEU A 2 20.70 -15.49 -1.93
C LEU A 2 21.47 -14.56 -0.98
N GLY A 3 22.08 -15.18 0.03
CA GLY A 3 22.80 -14.49 1.09
C GLY A 3 24.17 -14.07 0.61
N PHE A 4 24.32 -12.78 0.30
CA PHE A 4 25.64 -12.15 0.40
C PHE A 4 25.96 -11.98 1.89
N ASN A 5 27.14 -12.44 2.31
CA ASN A 5 27.68 -12.33 3.66
C ASN A 5 27.49 -10.89 4.18
N ARG A 6 26.45 -10.69 5.00
CA ARG A 6 26.27 -9.48 5.78
C ARG A 6 26.97 -9.72 7.11
N ASN A 7 28.13 -9.09 7.32
CA ASN A 7 28.72 -8.98 8.65
C ASN A 7 27.65 -8.40 9.59
N GLN A 8 27.25 -9.16 10.59
CA GLN A 8 26.28 -8.74 11.60
C GLN A 8 27.06 -8.18 12.77
N GLU A 9 27.15 -6.85 12.88
CA GLU A 9 27.67 -6.19 14.06
C GLU A 9 26.55 -5.94 15.09
N ARG A 10 26.89 -6.05 16.38
CA ARG A 10 25.96 -5.75 17.47
C ARG A 10 25.98 -4.25 17.72
N ILE A 11 24.84 -3.59 17.54
CA ILE A 11 24.66 -2.17 17.83
C ILE A 11 23.82 -2.05 19.10
N HIS A 12 24.30 -1.28 20.08
CA HIS A 12 23.53 -0.91 21.25
C HIS A 12 22.54 0.20 20.88
N ILE A 13 21.25 -0.10 20.91
CA ILE A 13 20.17 0.86 20.60
C ILE A 13 19.87 1.75 21.82
N LEU A 14 19.92 1.16 23.02
CA LEU A 14 19.76 1.84 24.30
C LEU A 14 20.99 1.50 25.17
N LYS A 15 21.48 2.48 25.94
CA LYS A 15 22.65 2.35 26.81
C LYS A 15 22.33 2.91 28.19
N ASP A 16 22.45 2.08 29.23
CA ASP A 16 22.31 2.44 30.65
C ASP A 16 21.12 3.37 30.96
N VAL A 17 19.95 3.03 30.40
CA VAL A 17 18.72 3.80 30.56
C VAL A 17 18.12 3.49 31.92
N THR A 18 17.94 4.52 32.76
CA THR A 18 17.34 4.38 34.10
C THR A 18 16.30 5.48 34.33
N GLY A 19 15.13 5.11 34.87
CA GLY A 19 14.07 6.07 35.17
C GLY A 19 12.86 5.44 35.88
N ILE A 20 12.02 6.30 36.46
CA ILE A 20 10.75 5.95 37.11
C ILE A 20 9.59 6.76 36.50
N LEU A 21 8.44 6.12 36.26
CA LEU A 21 7.21 6.81 35.85
C LEU A 21 6.19 6.73 36.98
N LYS A 22 5.57 7.86 37.34
CA LYS A 22 4.66 7.98 38.48
C LYS A 22 3.20 7.99 38.03
N PRO A 23 2.27 7.42 38.82
CA PRO A 23 0.84 7.46 38.54
C PRO A 23 0.28 8.89 38.60
N SER A 24 -0.83 9.13 37.89
CA SER A 24 -1.52 10.43 37.82
C SER A 24 -0.67 11.58 37.26
N ARG A 25 0.37 11.26 36.49
CA ARG A 25 1.27 12.24 35.84
C ARG A 25 1.40 11.95 34.35
N MET A 26 1.53 13.03 33.58
CA MET A 26 1.80 12.98 32.16
C MET A 26 3.25 13.39 31.88
N THR A 27 4.05 12.44 31.38
CA THR A 27 5.48 12.61 31.09
C THR A 27 5.70 12.79 29.60
N LEU A 28 6.51 13.79 29.22
CA LEU A 28 6.92 14.06 27.85
C LEU A 28 8.26 13.37 27.54
N LEU A 29 8.31 12.54 26.49
CA LEU A 29 9.53 11.96 25.96
C LEU A 29 10.03 12.75 24.74
N LEU A 30 11.05 13.59 24.95
CA LEU A 30 11.74 14.34 23.89
C LEU A 30 13.06 13.68 23.51
N GLY A 31 13.45 13.85 22.25
CA GLY A 31 14.75 13.44 21.75
C GLY A 31 14.80 13.43 20.23
N PRO A 32 15.98 13.61 19.62
CA PRO A 32 16.10 13.62 18.17
C PRO A 32 15.65 12.29 17.54
N PRO A 33 15.27 12.28 16.25
CA PRO A 33 14.96 11.04 15.54
C PRO A 33 16.10 10.02 15.64
N GLY A 34 15.76 8.74 15.82
CA GLY A 34 16.75 7.67 15.91
C GLY A 34 17.44 7.52 17.28
N CYS A 35 17.11 8.32 18.31
CA CYS A 35 17.72 8.18 19.64
C CYS A 35 17.18 7.02 20.50
N GLY A 36 16.28 6.19 19.96
CA GLY A 36 15.76 5.00 20.66
C GLY A 36 14.41 5.16 21.37
N LYS A 37 13.68 6.28 21.17
CA LYS A 37 12.37 6.55 21.80
C LYS A 37 11.36 5.42 21.65
N THR A 38 11.08 5.02 20.40
CA THR A 38 10.19 3.89 20.09
C THR A 38 10.63 2.59 20.75
N THR A 39 11.94 2.31 20.74
CA THR A 39 12.50 1.12 21.39
C THR A 39 12.25 1.13 22.90
N LEU A 40 12.41 2.30 23.56
CA LEU A 40 12.11 2.46 24.98
C LEU A 40 10.62 2.26 25.27
N LEU A 41 9.73 2.90 24.49
CA LEU A 41 8.27 2.75 24.66
C LEU A 41 7.83 1.29 24.46
N LEU A 42 8.36 0.61 23.45
CA LEU A 42 8.08 -0.82 23.20
C LEU A 42 8.63 -1.73 24.30
N ALA A 43 9.80 -1.40 24.87
CA ALA A 43 10.37 -2.14 26.01
C ALA A 43 9.46 -2.01 27.25
N LEU A 44 9.05 -0.78 27.58
CA LEU A 44 8.16 -0.51 28.70
C LEU A 44 6.79 -1.16 28.53
N ALA A 45 6.26 -1.21 27.31
CA ALA A 45 4.98 -1.86 26.99
C ALA A 45 5.05 -3.40 26.90
N GLY A 46 6.23 -4.02 27.07
CA GLY A 46 6.43 -5.46 26.92
C GLY A 46 6.33 -5.98 25.48
N LYS A 47 6.45 -5.10 24.48
CA LYS A 47 6.26 -5.41 23.04
C LYS A 47 7.55 -5.45 22.23
N LEU A 48 8.70 -5.47 22.89
CA LEU A 48 9.97 -5.51 22.21
C LEU A 48 10.11 -6.79 21.35
N ASN A 49 10.67 -6.65 20.16
CA ASN A 49 10.89 -7.79 19.28
C ASN A 49 11.85 -8.80 19.92
N LYS A 50 11.45 -10.08 19.96
CA LYS A 50 12.24 -11.20 20.51
C LYS A 50 13.62 -11.38 19.89
N SER A 51 13.89 -10.79 18.72
CA SER A 51 15.22 -10.79 18.11
C SER A 51 16.23 -9.86 18.81
N LEU A 52 15.75 -8.90 19.61
CA LEU A 52 16.60 -7.96 20.34
C LEU A 52 16.96 -8.56 21.71
N LYS A 53 18.21 -8.36 22.13
CA LYS A 53 18.68 -8.75 23.47
C LYS A 53 18.43 -7.60 24.44
N VAL A 54 17.81 -7.91 25.58
CA VAL A 54 17.54 -6.96 26.66
C VAL A 54 18.32 -7.37 27.89
N THR A 55 18.95 -6.40 28.55
CA THR A 55 19.65 -6.55 29.83
C THR A 55 19.14 -5.46 30.77
N GLY A 56 18.75 -5.83 32.00
CA GLY A 56 18.12 -4.93 32.97
C GLY A 56 16.79 -5.48 33.49
N GLU A 57 16.20 -4.79 34.47
CA GLU A 57 14.91 -5.14 35.09
C GLU A 57 13.89 -4.01 34.85
N ILE A 58 12.61 -4.39 34.67
CA ILE A 58 11.48 -3.46 34.49
C ILE A 58 10.37 -3.95 35.40
N ASP A 59 9.97 -3.11 36.35
CA ASP A 59 8.97 -3.43 37.35
C ASP A 59 7.80 -2.44 37.29
N TYR A 60 6.58 -2.96 37.43
CA TYR A 60 5.35 -2.18 37.55
C TYR A 60 4.87 -2.30 38.99
N ASN A 61 4.95 -1.20 39.75
CA ASN A 61 4.57 -1.19 41.17
C ASN A 61 5.26 -2.33 41.97
N GLY A 62 6.55 -2.60 41.68
CA GLY A 62 7.34 -3.66 42.31
C GLY A 62 7.12 -5.07 41.76
N VAL A 63 6.19 -5.27 40.82
CA VAL A 63 5.95 -6.56 40.14
C VAL A 63 6.74 -6.62 38.85
N LYS A 64 7.52 -7.70 38.64
CA LYS A 64 8.35 -7.85 37.44
C LYS A 64 7.47 -8.00 36.19
N LEU A 65 7.94 -7.49 35.06
CA LEU A 65 7.24 -7.56 33.77
C LEU A 65 6.84 -8.99 33.33
N GLN A 66 7.47 -10.02 33.88
CA GLN A 66 7.21 -11.44 33.56
C GLN A 66 6.03 -12.04 34.34
N ASP A 67 5.60 -11.40 35.43
CA ASP A 67 4.62 -11.95 36.37
C ASP A 67 3.16 -11.61 36.01
N PHE A 68 2.95 -10.72 35.02
CA PHE A 68 1.63 -10.30 34.53
C PHE A 68 1.64 -10.16 33.00
N VAL A 69 0.51 -9.75 32.40
CA VAL A 69 0.40 -9.51 30.95
C VAL A 69 0.60 -8.01 30.66
N PRO A 70 1.82 -7.55 30.31
CA PRO A 70 2.10 -6.14 30.09
C PRO A 70 1.32 -5.57 28.90
N GLU A 71 1.11 -6.33 27.83
CA GLU A 71 0.45 -5.86 26.61
C GLU A 71 -1.05 -5.55 26.78
N LYS A 72 -1.64 -5.97 27.91
CA LYS A 72 -3.02 -5.68 28.30
C LYS A 72 -3.09 -4.60 29.38
N THR A 73 -2.09 -4.58 30.27
CA THR A 73 -1.97 -3.59 31.34
C THR A 73 -1.55 -2.22 30.79
N ALA A 74 -0.67 -2.23 29.79
CA ALA A 74 -0.17 -1.07 29.10
C ALA A 74 -0.67 -1.02 27.65
N ALA A 75 -1.16 0.14 27.22
CA ALA A 75 -1.50 0.39 25.82
C ALA A 75 -0.36 1.12 25.13
N TYR A 76 0.21 0.51 24.10
CA TYR A 76 1.13 1.18 23.17
C TYR A 76 0.34 1.76 22.00
N ILE A 77 0.46 3.05 21.74
CA ILE A 77 -0.10 3.70 20.54
C ILE A 77 1.05 3.96 19.58
N GLY A 78 1.07 3.21 18.49
CA GLY A 78 2.13 3.28 17.49
C GLY A 78 1.95 4.44 16.50
N GLN A 79 3.02 4.71 15.75
CA GLN A 79 3.09 5.82 14.79
C GLN A 79 2.19 5.64 13.55
N TYR A 80 1.84 4.39 13.21
CA TYR A 80 1.09 4.05 12.00
C TYR A 80 -0.40 3.78 12.28
N ASP A 81 -1.25 4.46 11.53
CA ASP A 81 -2.71 4.31 11.60
C ASP A 81 -3.19 3.12 10.75
N LEU A 82 -3.21 1.94 11.36
CA LEU A 82 -3.70 0.71 10.74
C LEU A 82 -5.13 0.41 11.19
N HIS A 83 -6.08 0.61 10.27
CA HIS A 83 -7.52 0.42 10.46
C HIS A 83 -8.16 -0.33 9.29
N VAL A 84 -9.35 -0.90 9.50
CA VAL A 84 -10.14 -1.50 8.42
C VAL A 84 -10.89 -0.38 7.69
N PRO A 85 -10.62 -0.13 6.39
CA PRO A 85 -11.13 1.05 5.70
C PRO A 85 -12.65 1.02 5.48
N GLU A 86 -13.28 -0.15 5.50
CA GLU A 86 -14.73 -0.32 5.35
C GLU A 86 -15.56 -0.11 6.63
N MET A 87 -14.92 0.04 7.79
CA MET A 87 -15.62 0.30 9.05
C MET A 87 -15.79 1.80 9.29
N THR A 88 -16.81 2.18 10.05
CA THR A 88 -16.95 3.55 10.56
C THR A 88 -16.08 3.78 11.80
N VAL A 89 -15.88 5.04 12.16
CA VAL A 89 -15.20 5.45 13.40
C VAL A 89 -15.86 4.80 14.62
N ARG A 90 -17.19 4.90 14.74
CA ARG A 90 -17.97 4.30 15.83
C ARG A 90 -17.82 2.78 15.85
N GLU A 91 -18.00 2.11 14.72
CA GLU A 91 -17.88 0.64 14.61
C GLU A 91 -16.50 0.15 15.05
N THR A 92 -15.44 0.93 14.77
CA THR A 92 -14.05 0.60 15.16
C THR A 92 -13.86 0.69 16.67
N LEU A 93 -14.36 1.76 17.30
CA LEU A 93 -14.30 1.94 18.75
C LEU A 93 -15.16 0.91 19.49
N ASP A 94 -16.38 0.66 19.01
CA ASP A 94 -17.30 -0.37 19.52
C ASP A 94 -16.66 -1.76 19.48
N PHE A 95 -15.98 -2.08 18.37
CA PHE A 95 -15.28 -3.34 18.22
C PHE A 95 -14.16 -3.45 19.26
N SER A 96 -13.32 -2.42 19.42
CA SER A 96 -12.25 -2.41 20.42
C SER A 96 -12.79 -2.55 21.86
N ALA A 97 -13.82 -1.79 22.20
CA ALA A 97 -14.47 -1.79 23.52
C ALA A 97 -14.91 -3.19 23.96
N ARG A 98 -15.46 -3.97 23.03
CA ARG A 98 -15.92 -5.34 23.31
C ARG A 98 -14.77 -6.25 23.75
N PHE A 99 -13.61 -6.18 23.11
CA PHE A 99 -12.49 -7.09 23.42
C PHE A 99 -11.66 -6.65 24.62
N GLN A 100 -11.45 -5.36 24.78
CA GLN A 100 -10.64 -4.84 25.89
C GLN A 100 -11.39 -4.95 27.22
N GLY A 101 -12.73 -4.87 27.20
CA GLY A 101 -13.58 -4.97 28.38
C GLY A 101 -13.63 -3.66 29.19
N VAL A 102 -14.58 -3.56 30.11
CA VAL A 102 -14.86 -2.30 30.83
C VAL A 102 -14.05 -2.13 32.13
N GLY A 103 -13.33 -3.16 32.60
CA GLY A 103 -12.54 -3.10 33.84
C GLY A 103 -13.34 -2.68 35.09
N SER A 104 -12.68 -2.10 36.11
CA SER A 104 -13.29 -1.55 37.33
C SER A 104 -14.16 -0.29 37.13
N ARG A 105 -14.47 0.07 35.88
CA ARG A 105 -15.12 1.33 35.50
C ARG A 105 -16.62 1.40 35.75
N ALA A 106 -17.22 0.38 36.37
CA ALA A 106 -18.61 0.44 36.84
C ALA A 106 -18.84 1.62 37.83
N GLU A 107 -17.79 2.06 38.54
CA GLU A 107 -17.85 3.20 39.47
C GLU A 107 -17.72 4.57 38.77
N ILE A 108 -16.79 4.73 37.82
CA ILE A 108 -16.69 5.96 37.00
C ILE A 108 -17.96 6.16 36.18
N MET A 109 -18.52 5.06 35.65
CA MET A 109 -19.77 5.06 34.91
C MET A 109 -20.96 5.51 35.77
N LYS A 110 -21.02 5.10 37.04
CA LYS A 110 -22.06 5.58 37.98
C LYS A 110 -21.99 7.09 38.20
N GLU A 111 -20.79 7.67 38.32
CA GLU A 111 -20.61 9.10 38.56
C GLU A 111 -20.91 9.95 37.32
N VAL A 112 -20.53 9.49 36.13
CA VAL A 112 -20.85 10.17 34.86
C VAL A 112 -22.35 10.07 34.56
N ILE A 113 -22.96 8.90 34.71
CA ILE A 113 -24.42 8.71 34.58
C ILE A 113 -25.16 9.63 35.57
N ARG A 114 -24.65 9.81 36.81
CA ARG A 114 -25.26 10.72 37.79
C ARG A 114 -25.26 12.17 37.30
N ARG A 115 -24.12 12.67 36.81
CA ARG A 115 -23.97 14.06 36.31
C ARG A 115 -24.75 14.31 35.01
N GLU A 116 -24.85 13.31 34.14
CA GLU A 116 -25.60 13.41 32.88
C GLU A 116 -27.12 13.35 33.11
N LYS A 117 -27.58 12.61 34.12
CA LYS A 117 -28.98 12.61 34.58
C LYS A 117 -29.38 13.97 35.18
N GLU A 118 -28.45 14.64 35.86
CA GLU A 118 -28.62 16.02 36.34
C GLU A 118 -28.68 17.05 35.19
N ALA A 119 -28.12 16.72 34.02
CA ALA A 119 -28.08 17.60 32.83
C ALA A 119 -29.15 17.32 31.76
N GLY A 120 -29.98 16.28 31.92
CA GLY A 120 -31.09 15.98 31.00
C GLY A 120 -30.68 15.44 29.62
N ILE A 121 -29.45 14.94 29.47
CA ILE A 121 -28.91 14.40 28.21
C ILE A 121 -29.12 12.89 28.19
N ILE A 122 -29.63 12.33 27.08
CA ILE A 122 -29.75 10.87 26.88
C ILE A 122 -28.71 10.42 25.85
N PRO A 123 -27.62 9.73 26.26
CA PRO A 123 -26.79 8.94 25.34
C PRO A 123 -26.52 7.50 25.82
N ASP A 124 -25.97 6.69 24.92
CA ASP A 124 -25.49 5.32 25.19
C ASP A 124 -24.09 5.40 25.89
N PRO A 125 -23.89 4.84 27.11
CA PRO A 125 -23.09 5.53 28.13
C PRO A 125 -21.56 5.37 28.07
N ASN A 126 -21.01 4.50 27.21
CA ASN A 126 -19.60 4.10 27.33
C ASN A 126 -18.67 4.69 26.27
N ILE A 127 -19.15 4.89 25.04
CA ILE A 127 -18.29 5.16 23.86
C ILE A 127 -18.47 6.59 23.37
N ASP A 128 -19.66 7.16 23.52
CA ASP A 128 -19.94 8.57 23.20
C ASP A 128 -19.05 9.52 24.00
N THR A 129 -18.69 9.17 25.24
CA THR A 129 -17.76 9.95 26.07
C THR A 129 -16.35 9.94 25.49
N TYR A 130 -15.81 8.79 25.10
CA TYR A 130 -14.48 8.73 24.46
C TYR A 130 -14.49 9.39 23.08
N MET A 131 -15.57 9.25 22.30
CA MET A 131 -15.70 9.95 21.02
C MET A 131 -15.74 11.46 21.20
N LYS A 132 -16.45 11.97 22.21
CA LYS A 132 -16.46 13.40 22.54
C LYS A 132 -15.10 13.87 23.05
N ILE A 133 -14.45 13.12 23.94
CA ILE A 133 -13.09 13.43 24.44
C ILE A 133 -12.10 13.49 23.27
N MET A 134 -12.21 12.58 22.29
CA MET A 134 -11.34 12.55 21.12
C MET A 134 -11.83 13.46 19.97
N GLY A 135 -12.93 14.20 20.12
CA GLY A 135 -13.48 15.07 19.06
C GLY A 135 -13.83 14.32 17.75
N LEU A 136 -14.31 13.08 17.88
CA LEU A 136 -14.67 12.18 16.79
C LEU A 136 -16.19 12.04 16.59
N ASP A 137 -16.99 12.71 17.40
CA ASP A 137 -18.46 12.68 17.40
C ASP A 137 -19.04 13.13 16.05
N ILE A 138 -18.47 14.17 15.44
CA ILE A 138 -18.92 14.69 14.13
C ILE A 138 -18.69 13.67 13.00
N CYS A 139 -17.61 12.87 13.08
CA CYS A 139 -17.24 11.88 12.07
C CYS A 139 -17.59 10.43 12.46
N ALA A 140 -18.40 10.22 13.50
CA ALA A 140 -18.66 8.90 14.08
C ALA A 140 -19.16 7.87 13.05
N ASP A 141 -20.01 8.30 12.11
CA ASP A 141 -20.62 7.45 11.09
C ASP A 141 -19.90 7.49 9.73
N VAL A 142 -18.78 8.21 9.65
CA VAL A 142 -17.95 8.30 8.44
C VAL A 142 -17.02 7.09 8.35
N LEU A 143 -16.84 6.56 7.14
CA LEU A 143 -15.89 5.47 6.88
C LEU A 143 -14.45 5.92 7.10
N VAL A 144 -13.61 5.05 7.63
CA VAL A 144 -12.18 5.35 7.84
C VAL A 144 -11.45 5.59 6.50
N GLY A 145 -11.74 4.78 5.47
CA GLY A 145 -11.18 4.93 4.12
C GLY A 145 -9.67 4.62 4.01
N ASP A 146 -9.16 4.60 2.78
CA ASP A 146 -7.76 4.32 2.42
C ASP A 146 -7.23 5.30 1.35
N ALA A 147 -6.12 5.01 0.68
CA ALA A 147 -5.55 5.91 -0.34
C ALA A 147 -6.40 6.05 -1.63
N MET A 148 -7.28 5.09 -1.90
CA MET A 148 -8.16 5.06 -3.08
C MET A 148 -9.63 5.30 -2.72
N ARG A 149 -10.03 4.99 -1.48
CA ARG A 149 -11.37 5.22 -0.93
C ARG A 149 -11.36 6.40 0.01
N ARG A 150 -12.14 7.43 -0.31
CA ARG A 150 -12.34 8.60 0.55
C ARG A 150 -12.86 8.16 1.93
N GLY A 151 -12.32 8.75 2.99
CA GLY A 151 -12.73 8.53 4.37
C GLY A 151 -12.32 9.69 5.26
N ILE A 152 -12.17 9.43 6.56
CA ILE A 152 -11.73 10.45 7.53
C ILE A 152 -10.32 10.97 7.22
N SER A 153 -10.05 12.21 7.62
CA SER A 153 -8.76 12.87 7.45
C SER A 153 -7.64 12.17 8.23
N GLY A 154 -6.38 12.42 7.86
CA GLY A 154 -5.22 11.84 8.56
C GLY A 154 -5.22 12.14 10.07
N GLY A 155 -5.59 13.37 10.44
CA GLY A 155 -5.69 13.74 11.85
C GLY A 155 -6.82 13.01 12.61
N GLU A 156 -7.96 12.83 11.97
CA GLU A 156 -9.05 12.01 12.51
C GLU A 156 -8.65 10.54 12.65
N LYS A 157 -7.86 9.98 11.70
CA LYS A 157 -7.32 8.61 11.80
C LYS A 157 -6.44 8.44 13.03
N LYS A 158 -5.60 9.44 13.34
CA LYS A 158 -4.77 9.41 14.55
C LYS A 158 -5.59 9.43 15.83
N ARG A 159 -6.59 10.30 15.90
CA ARG A 159 -7.52 10.34 17.04
C ARG A 159 -8.27 9.01 17.17
N LEU A 160 -8.65 8.38 16.05
CA LEU A 160 -9.25 7.05 16.06
C LEU A 160 -8.28 5.97 16.56
N THR A 161 -7.00 6.00 16.15
CA THR A 161 -5.97 5.06 16.66
C THR A 161 -5.80 5.20 18.17
N THR A 162 -5.71 6.43 18.67
CA THR A 162 -5.60 6.71 20.10
C THR A 162 -6.88 6.28 20.83
N GLY A 163 -8.07 6.58 20.29
CA GLY A 163 -9.35 6.14 20.84
C GLY A 163 -9.48 4.63 20.90
N GLU A 164 -9.12 3.91 19.83
CA GLU A 164 -9.16 2.44 19.76
C GLU A 164 -8.34 1.81 20.89
N MET A 165 -7.19 2.41 21.25
CA MET A 165 -6.30 1.87 22.28
C MET A 165 -6.69 2.30 23.71
N ILE A 166 -7.24 3.51 23.90
CA ILE A 166 -7.60 4.06 25.23
C ILE A 166 -8.94 3.53 25.76
N VAL A 167 -9.83 3.08 24.87
CA VAL A 167 -11.14 2.55 25.25
C VAL A 167 -11.05 1.38 26.25
N GLY A 168 -9.92 0.68 26.32
CA GLY A 168 -9.67 -0.44 27.23
C GLY A 168 -9.25 -0.03 28.64
N PRO A 169 -9.15 -0.99 29.60
CA PRO A 169 -8.89 -0.70 31.01
C PRO A 169 -7.44 -0.32 31.34
N SER A 170 -6.57 -0.19 30.33
CA SER A 170 -5.14 0.07 30.51
C SER A 170 -4.88 1.38 31.25
N LYS A 171 -4.06 1.32 32.30
CA LYS A 171 -3.69 2.45 33.17
C LYS A 171 -2.34 3.04 32.80
N ALA A 172 -1.50 2.30 32.08
CA ALA A 172 -0.25 2.80 31.51
C ALA A 172 -0.42 3.02 30.00
N LEU A 173 -0.21 4.25 29.53
CA LEU A 173 -0.36 4.61 28.13
C LEU A 173 0.99 5.09 27.59
N PHE A 174 1.53 4.35 26.61
CA PHE A 174 2.78 4.67 25.93
C PHE A 174 2.46 5.14 24.51
N MET A 175 2.66 6.42 24.26
CA MET A 175 2.21 7.06 23.03
C MET A 175 3.40 7.48 22.17
N ASP A 176 3.54 6.91 20.99
CA ASP A 176 4.67 7.13 20.10
C ASP A 176 4.30 8.10 18.97
N GLU A 177 4.84 9.32 19.05
CA GLU A 177 4.72 10.37 18.02
C GLU A 177 3.26 10.62 17.57
N ILE A 178 2.35 10.74 18.55
CA ILE A 178 0.92 10.95 18.29
C ILE A 178 0.61 12.27 17.57
N SER A 179 1.50 13.26 17.62
CA SER A 179 1.33 14.55 16.94
C SER A 179 1.67 14.55 15.45
N THR A 180 2.32 13.51 14.90
CA THR A 180 2.82 13.54 13.51
C THR A 180 1.66 13.66 12.52
N GLY A 181 1.57 14.75 11.76
CA GLY A 181 0.46 14.95 10.79
C GLY A 181 -0.84 15.47 11.43
N LEU A 182 -0.79 15.91 12.68
CA LEU A 182 -1.82 16.74 13.31
C LEU A 182 -1.39 18.20 13.30
N ASP A 183 -2.36 19.11 13.24
CA ASP A 183 -2.16 20.52 13.51
C ASP A 183 -1.93 20.78 15.01
N SER A 184 -1.27 21.88 15.35
CA SER A 184 -0.95 22.24 16.74
C SER A 184 -2.20 22.45 17.61
N SER A 185 -3.28 23.02 17.06
CA SER A 185 -4.55 23.16 17.79
C SER A 185 -5.17 21.81 18.14
N THR A 186 -5.29 20.89 17.19
CA THR A 186 -5.78 19.54 17.46
C THR A 186 -4.85 18.77 18.39
N THR A 187 -3.53 18.93 18.25
CA THR A 187 -2.54 18.33 19.16
C THR A 187 -2.72 18.85 20.58
N PHE A 188 -2.87 20.16 20.78
CA PHE A 188 -3.14 20.76 22.08
C PHE A 188 -4.43 20.23 22.69
N GLN A 189 -5.52 20.14 21.91
CA GLN A 189 -6.79 19.57 22.38
C GLN A 189 -6.62 18.11 22.84
N ILE A 190 -5.96 17.27 22.04
CA ILE A 190 -5.71 15.86 22.41
C ILE A 190 -4.88 15.78 23.68
N VAL A 191 -3.77 16.51 23.76
CA VAL A 191 -2.88 16.47 24.93
C VAL A 191 -3.57 17.02 26.18
N SER A 192 -4.42 18.04 26.04
CA SER A 192 -5.24 18.55 27.14
C SER A 192 -6.25 17.50 27.61
N CYS A 193 -6.88 16.77 26.70
CA CYS A 193 -7.76 15.66 27.03
C CYS A 193 -7.01 14.50 27.70
N LEU A 194 -5.79 14.19 27.25
CA LEU A 194 -4.93 13.18 27.85
C LEU A 194 -4.48 13.57 29.26
N GLN A 195 -4.19 14.85 29.50
CA GLN A 195 -3.87 15.37 30.83
C GLN A 195 -5.05 15.20 31.78
N GLN A 196 -6.26 15.60 31.35
CA GLN A 196 -7.48 15.40 32.12
C GLN A 196 -7.71 13.91 32.40
N LEU A 197 -7.50 13.05 31.39
CA LEU A 197 -7.59 11.61 31.56
C LEU A 197 -6.56 11.09 32.56
N ALA A 198 -5.30 11.50 32.50
CA ALA A 198 -4.25 11.10 33.44
C ALA A 198 -4.66 11.38 34.90
N HIS A 199 -5.20 12.57 35.16
CA HIS A 199 -5.62 12.98 36.51
C HIS A 199 -6.92 12.33 36.97
N ILE A 200 -7.92 12.19 36.10
CA ILE A 200 -9.23 11.60 36.46
C ILE A 200 -9.13 10.09 36.62
N SER A 201 -8.42 9.41 35.72
CA SER A 201 -8.29 7.95 35.73
C SER A 201 -7.01 7.46 36.38
N GLU A 202 -6.29 8.30 37.10
CA GLU A 202 -5.01 8.00 37.80
C GLU A 202 -4.04 7.21 36.91
N SER A 203 -3.98 7.57 35.62
CA SER A 203 -3.24 6.83 34.60
C SER A 203 -1.83 7.39 34.45
N THR A 204 -0.88 6.51 34.17
CA THR A 204 0.51 6.88 33.86
C THR A 204 0.62 7.04 32.36
N ILE A 205 0.86 8.27 31.89
CA ILE A 205 0.93 8.55 30.45
C ILE A 205 2.34 9.02 30.11
N LEU A 206 3.01 8.28 29.23
CA LEU A 206 4.28 8.68 28.62
C LEU A 206 4.04 8.96 27.14
N VAL A 207 4.13 10.23 26.75
CA VAL A 207 3.91 10.67 25.37
C VAL A 207 5.23 11.10 24.75
N SER A 208 5.62 10.45 23.66
CA SER A 208 6.64 11.01 22.78
C SER A 208 6.01 12.01 21.83
N LEU A 209 6.43 13.26 21.96
CA LEU A 209 6.14 14.30 20.98
C LEU A 209 7.45 14.74 20.35
N LEU A 210 7.37 14.97 19.06
CA LEU A 210 8.51 15.44 18.28
C LEU A 210 8.72 16.94 18.45
N GLN A 211 7.67 17.74 18.45
CA GLN A 211 7.74 19.19 18.68
C GLN A 211 6.43 19.69 19.28
N PRO A 212 6.27 19.67 20.61
CA PRO A 212 5.13 20.30 21.21
C PRO A 212 5.24 21.82 21.06
N ALA A 213 4.16 22.47 20.62
CA ALA A 213 4.04 23.92 20.72
C ALA A 213 4.20 24.36 22.19
N PRO A 214 4.63 25.59 22.49
CA PRO A 214 4.86 26.06 23.86
C PRO A 214 3.66 25.80 24.79
N GLU A 215 2.44 25.93 24.28
CA GLU A 215 1.20 25.68 24.99
C GLU A 215 1.01 24.19 25.30
N THR A 216 1.29 23.31 24.33
CA THR A 216 1.25 21.86 24.52
C THR A 216 2.34 21.38 25.48
N TYR A 217 3.54 21.95 25.38
CA TYR A 217 4.66 21.67 26.27
C TYR A 217 4.32 22.00 27.73
N GLN A 218 3.53 23.05 27.95
CA GLN A 218 3.12 23.46 29.28
C GLN A 218 2.21 22.45 30.00
N LEU A 219 1.49 21.59 29.27
CA LEU A 219 0.56 20.60 29.82
C LEU A 219 1.26 19.40 30.50
N PHE A 220 2.56 19.21 30.28
CA PHE A 220 3.29 18.07 30.84
C PHE A 220 3.84 18.37 32.24
N ASP A 221 3.81 17.34 33.09
CA ASP A 221 4.31 17.40 34.47
C ASP A 221 5.82 17.16 34.53
N ASP A 222 6.27 16.11 33.84
CA ASP A 222 7.65 15.64 33.81
C ASP A 222 8.18 15.52 32.37
N ILE A 223 9.50 15.50 32.24
CA ILE A 223 10.17 15.37 30.95
C ILE A 223 11.31 14.35 31.02
N ILE A 224 11.41 13.53 29.98
CA ILE A 224 12.53 12.64 29.70
C ILE A 224 13.15 13.13 28.39
N LEU A 225 14.42 13.54 28.44
CA LEU A 225 15.20 13.93 27.28
C LEU A 225 16.19 12.82 26.94
N MET A 226 16.08 12.24 25.74
CA MET A 226 16.95 11.17 25.26
C MET A 226 17.82 11.62 24.08
N ALA A 227 19.08 11.19 24.05
CA ALA A 227 19.99 11.35 22.91
C ALA A 227 20.91 10.13 22.81
N GLU A 228 21.26 9.70 21.58
CA GLU A 228 22.20 8.58 21.34
C GLU A 228 21.93 7.28 22.13
N GLY A 229 20.66 7.00 22.48
CA GLY A 229 20.26 5.82 23.26
C GLY A 229 20.39 5.95 24.78
N GLN A 230 20.74 7.14 25.29
CA GLN A 230 20.88 7.46 26.71
C GLN A 230 19.83 8.50 27.16
N ILE A 231 19.55 8.56 28.47
CA ILE A 231 18.75 9.63 29.07
C ILE A 231 19.69 10.75 29.51
N VAL A 232 19.51 11.93 28.91
CA VAL A 232 20.24 13.15 29.24
C VAL A 232 19.64 13.85 30.46
N TYR A 233 18.31 13.82 30.59
CA TYR A 233 17.60 14.42 31.71
C TYR A 233 16.29 13.67 31.99
N HIS A 234 15.97 13.48 33.26
CA HIS A 234 14.67 12.97 33.70
C HIS A 234 14.22 13.67 34.98
N GLY A 235 13.09 14.36 34.94
CA GLY A 235 12.52 15.01 36.12
C GLY A 235 11.43 16.03 35.80
N PRO A 236 11.08 16.90 36.78
CA PRO A 236 10.08 17.94 36.61
C PRO A 236 10.45 18.92 35.50
N LYS A 237 9.46 19.26 34.67
CA LYS A 237 9.63 20.22 33.56
C LYS A 237 10.21 21.57 34.02
N SER A 238 9.85 22.04 35.21
CA SER A 238 10.30 23.34 35.74
C SER A 238 11.82 23.45 35.95
N CYS A 239 12.52 22.32 36.13
CA CYS A 239 13.94 22.29 36.48
C CYS A 239 14.88 22.09 35.28
N ILE A 240 14.36 21.72 34.10
CA ILE A 240 15.21 21.38 32.96
C ILE A 240 15.96 22.59 32.38
N MET A 241 15.33 23.77 32.33
CA MET A 241 15.96 24.97 31.81
C MET A 241 17.12 25.43 32.69
N SER A 242 16.94 25.41 34.02
CA SER A 242 18.02 25.68 34.98
C SER A 242 19.18 24.68 34.88
N PHE A 243 18.91 23.43 34.48
CA PHE A 243 19.96 22.43 34.25
C PHE A 243 20.81 22.76 33.02
N PHE A 244 20.21 23.17 31.91
CA PHE A 244 20.98 23.57 30.72
C PHE A 244 21.70 24.90 30.91
N GLU A 245 21.12 25.84 31.67
CA GLU A 245 21.80 27.08 32.07
C GLU A 245 23.03 26.79 32.93
N SER A 246 22.95 25.87 33.90
CA SER A 246 24.13 25.45 34.69
C SER A 246 25.16 24.68 33.86
N CYS A 247 24.78 24.15 32.70
CA CYS A 247 25.70 23.57 31.71
C CYS A 247 26.33 24.59 30.76
N GLY A 248 25.95 25.87 30.82
CA GLY A 248 26.47 26.96 29.99
C GLY A 248 25.60 27.37 28.79
N PHE A 249 24.39 26.81 28.67
CA PHE A 249 23.50 27.03 27.52
C PHE A 249 22.24 27.80 27.92
N LYS A 250 21.91 28.89 27.20
CA LYS A 250 20.74 29.73 27.49
C LYS A 250 19.76 29.79 26.32
N CYS A 251 18.47 29.64 26.61
CA CYS A 251 17.41 29.71 25.62
C CYS A 251 17.09 31.17 25.21
N PRO A 252 17.02 31.50 23.91
CA PRO A 252 16.59 32.81 23.43
C PRO A 252 15.12 33.12 23.75
N GLY A 253 14.78 34.40 23.96
CA GLY A 253 13.45 34.82 24.43
C GLY A 253 12.26 34.55 23.49
N ARG A 254 12.50 34.42 22.17
CA ARG A 254 11.48 34.11 21.14
C ARG A 254 11.52 32.67 20.63
N LYS A 255 12.27 31.79 21.28
CA LYS A 255 12.38 30.38 20.92
C LYS A 255 11.55 29.51 21.86
N GLY A 256 10.94 28.44 21.32
CA GLY A 256 10.22 27.46 22.13
C GLY A 256 11.16 26.60 22.97
N ASP A 257 10.76 26.31 24.22
CA ASP A 257 11.58 25.51 25.14
C ASP A 257 11.89 24.12 24.57
N ALA A 258 10.90 23.43 24.00
CA ALA A 258 11.08 22.10 23.41
C ALA A 258 12.02 22.08 22.20
N ASP A 259 12.06 23.17 21.43
CA ASP A 259 12.93 23.33 20.25
C ASP A 259 14.38 23.48 20.70
N PHE A 260 14.61 24.38 21.67
CA PHE A 260 15.91 24.57 22.29
C PHE A 260 16.48 23.26 22.85
N LEU A 261 15.68 22.48 23.58
CA LEU A 261 16.10 21.22 24.19
C LEU A 261 16.54 20.16 23.17
N GLN A 262 16.03 20.19 21.94
CA GLN A 262 16.44 19.26 20.89
C GLN A 262 17.65 19.77 20.10
N GLU A 263 17.72 21.08 19.85
CA GLU A 263 18.83 21.68 19.11
C GLU A 263 20.12 21.77 19.94
N VAL A 264 20.04 21.94 21.26
CA VAL A 264 21.22 21.96 22.15
C VAL A 264 21.98 20.63 22.16
N LEU A 265 21.31 19.53 21.81
CA LEU A 265 21.92 18.20 21.67
C LEU A 265 22.58 17.99 20.30
N SER A 266 22.37 18.90 19.34
CA SER A 266 22.86 18.81 17.96
C SER A 266 24.23 19.47 17.81
N LYS A 267 25.17 18.76 17.18
CA LYS A 267 26.51 19.30 16.88
C LYS A 267 26.49 20.56 16.00
N LYS A 268 25.51 20.69 15.10
CA LYS A 268 25.43 21.85 14.17
C LYS A 268 24.83 23.10 14.83
N ASP A 269 23.98 22.90 15.82
CA ASP A 269 23.11 23.97 16.36
C ASP A 269 23.52 24.37 17.78
N GLN A 270 24.24 23.52 18.54
CA GLN A 270 24.62 23.77 19.93
C GLN A 270 25.43 25.07 20.15
N GLN A 271 26.26 25.49 19.19
CA GLN A 271 27.08 26.71 19.30
C GLN A 271 26.23 27.98 19.48
N GLN A 272 25.04 28.05 18.88
CA GLN A 272 24.21 29.26 18.88
C GLN A 272 23.63 29.61 20.26
N TYR A 273 23.70 28.67 21.22
CA TYR A 273 23.14 28.79 22.56
C TYR A 273 24.17 28.99 23.66
N TRP A 274 25.45 29.03 23.30
CA TRP A 274 26.53 29.18 24.26
C TRP A 274 26.47 30.58 24.90
N SER A 275 26.40 30.62 26.24
CA SER A 275 26.18 31.86 26.98
C SER A 275 27.45 32.45 27.61
N HIS A 276 28.49 31.63 27.81
CA HIS A 276 29.76 32.08 28.38
C HIS A 276 30.57 32.82 27.31
N THR A 277 30.51 34.15 27.35
CA THR A 277 31.21 35.03 26.40
C THR A 277 32.73 35.06 26.60
N GLU A 278 33.21 34.63 27.77
CA GLU A 278 34.64 34.59 28.12
C GLU A 278 35.32 33.25 27.81
N GLU A 279 34.57 32.17 27.60
CA GLU A 279 35.08 30.83 27.28
C GLU A 279 34.81 30.46 25.82
N GLY A 280 35.82 29.92 25.14
CA GLY A 280 35.67 29.40 23.77
C GLY A 280 34.71 28.20 23.74
N TYR A 281 33.75 28.22 22.81
CA TYR A 281 32.80 27.11 22.65
C TYR A 281 33.51 25.81 22.26
N ASN A 282 33.31 24.75 23.06
CA ASN A 282 33.65 23.38 22.73
C ASN A 282 32.38 22.53 22.73
N PHE A 283 32.28 21.59 21.78
CA PHE A 283 31.12 20.70 21.67
C PHE A 283 31.00 19.80 22.91
N VAL A 284 29.89 19.93 23.64
CA VAL A 284 29.59 19.10 24.81
C VAL A 284 28.89 17.83 24.33
N THR A 285 29.49 16.69 24.65
CA THR A 285 29.00 15.37 24.23
C THR A 285 27.82 14.91 25.09
N VAL A 286 27.04 13.95 24.57
CA VAL A 286 25.89 13.37 25.29
C VAL A 286 26.32 12.71 26.60
N ASP A 287 27.43 11.96 26.60
CA ASP A 287 27.97 11.32 27.80
C ASP A 287 28.30 12.35 28.90
N GLN A 288 28.89 13.50 28.52
CA GLN A 288 29.16 14.59 29.46
C GLN A 288 27.89 15.19 30.05
N PHE A 289 26.82 15.34 29.26
CA PHE A 289 25.52 15.78 29.80
C PHE A 289 24.93 14.75 30.76
N CYS A 290 25.04 13.46 30.45
CA CYS A 290 24.57 12.39 31.33
C CYS A 290 25.32 12.38 32.67
N ASP A 291 26.64 12.60 32.68
CA ASP A 291 27.44 12.68 33.90
C ASP A 291 27.08 13.93 34.73
N LYS A 292 26.90 15.08 34.08
CA LYS A 292 26.38 16.30 34.75
C LYS A 292 24.98 16.10 35.32
N PHE A 293 24.11 15.34 34.64
CA PHE A 293 22.77 15.04 35.15
C PHE A 293 22.82 14.15 36.39
N LYS A 294 23.64 13.09 36.39
CA LYS A 294 23.86 12.24 37.59
C LYS A 294 24.35 13.04 38.79
N ALA A 295 25.21 14.05 38.56
CA ALA A 295 25.71 14.95 39.59
C ALA A 295 24.67 16.00 40.05
N SER A 296 23.66 16.30 39.23
CA SER A 296 22.64 17.31 39.53
C SER A 296 21.67 16.87 40.65
N GLN A 297 21.03 17.84 41.32
CA GLN A 297 20.02 17.57 42.36
C GLN A 297 18.88 16.67 41.85
N SER A 298 18.42 16.89 40.60
CA SER A 298 17.37 16.07 39.99
C SER A 298 17.82 14.62 39.79
N GLY A 299 19.07 14.40 39.35
CA GLY A 299 19.63 13.05 39.19
C GLY A 299 19.83 12.32 40.51
N GLN A 300 20.31 13.01 41.55
CA GLN A 300 20.46 12.43 42.89
C GLN A 300 19.11 12.06 43.51
N ASN A 301 18.08 12.91 43.34
CA ASN A 301 16.72 12.62 43.81
C ASN A 301 16.15 11.38 43.12
N LEU A 302 16.32 11.25 41.80
CA LEU A 302 15.89 10.09 41.03
C LEU A 302 16.60 8.80 41.51
N ALA A 303 17.92 8.86 41.71
CA ALA A 303 18.69 7.74 42.24
C ALA A 303 18.22 7.32 43.64
N GLY A 304 17.92 8.31 44.51
CA GLY A 304 17.38 8.06 45.85
C GLY A 304 15.98 7.44 45.83
N GLU A 305 15.11 7.83 44.88
CA GLU A 305 13.78 7.22 44.72
C GLU A 305 13.85 5.79 44.21
N LEU A 306 14.76 5.49 43.27
CA LEU A 306 14.95 4.13 42.73
C LEU A 306 15.50 3.14 43.77
N LEU A 307 16.25 3.63 44.76
CA LEU A 307 16.79 2.81 45.85
C LEU A 307 15.75 2.49 46.94
N ARG A 308 14.61 3.18 46.97
CA ARG A 308 13.56 2.92 47.97
C ARG A 308 12.80 1.64 47.60
N PRO A 309 12.78 0.60 48.45
CA PRO A 309 11.99 -0.60 48.19
C PRO A 309 10.49 -0.25 48.17
N TYR A 310 9.76 -0.88 47.25
CA TYR A 310 8.33 -0.66 47.09
C TYR A 310 7.56 -1.23 48.30
N ASP A 311 6.63 -0.45 48.86
CA ASP A 311 5.90 -0.81 50.07
C ASP A 311 4.70 -1.72 49.76
N GLU A 312 4.87 -3.03 49.99
CA GLU A 312 3.84 -4.06 49.71
C GLU A 312 2.56 -3.91 50.56
N SER A 313 2.59 -3.08 51.62
CA SER A 313 1.49 -2.94 52.59
C SER A 313 0.28 -2.14 52.07
N LYS A 314 0.37 -1.48 50.91
CA LYS A 314 -0.71 -0.70 50.28
C LYS A 314 -1.59 -1.49 49.29
N GLY A 315 -1.87 -2.77 49.59
CA GLY A 315 -2.41 -3.84 48.72
C GLY A 315 -3.72 -3.65 47.92
N THR A 316 -4.00 -2.46 47.37
CA THR A 316 -5.17 -2.12 46.55
C THR A 316 -4.92 -2.24 45.03
N TYR A 317 -3.69 -2.55 44.60
CA TYR A 317 -3.24 -2.39 43.20
C TYR A 317 -3.25 -3.67 42.34
N VAL A 318 -3.58 -4.85 42.89
CA VAL A 318 -3.78 -6.09 42.11
C VAL A 318 -4.88 -5.92 41.04
N ASN A 319 -5.82 -4.98 41.25
CA ASN A 319 -6.87 -4.63 40.30
C ASN A 319 -6.40 -3.78 39.10
N ALA A 320 -5.20 -3.17 39.16
CA ALA A 320 -4.65 -2.35 38.08
C ALA A 320 -3.85 -3.17 37.05
N LEU A 321 -3.28 -4.30 37.47
CA LEU A 321 -2.54 -5.22 36.60
C LEU A 321 -3.46 -6.29 36.03
N SER A 322 -3.25 -6.66 34.76
CA SER A 322 -4.01 -7.74 34.15
C SER A 322 -3.20 -9.04 34.12
N PHE A 323 -3.73 -10.07 34.77
CA PHE A 323 -3.15 -11.42 34.79
C PHE A 323 -3.81 -12.37 33.76
N SER A 324 -4.94 -11.99 33.18
CA SER A 324 -5.64 -12.76 32.16
C SER A 324 -5.36 -12.24 30.75
N ILE A 325 -5.04 -13.12 29.81
CA ILE A 325 -4.73 -12.73 28.42
C ILE A 325 -5.95 -12.12 27.72
N TYR A 326 -7.15 -12.71 27.89
CA TYR A 326 -8.39 -12.26 27.24
C TYR A 326 -9.44 -11.83 28.26
N SER A 327 -10.14 -10.72 28.00
CA SER A 327 -11.21 -10.19 28.88
C SER A 327 -12.56 -10.87 28.68
N LEU A 328 -12.82 -11.40 27.47
CA LEU A 328 -14.08 -12.06 27.12
C LEU A 328 -13.98 -13.59 27.21
N LEU A 329 -15.13 -14.24 27.41
CA LEU A 329 -15.27 -15.69 27.25
C LEU A 329 -15.02 -16.08 25.79
N LYS A 330 -14.56 -17.32 25.57
CA LYS A 330 -14.21 -17.84 24.23
C LYS A 330 -15.35 -17.71 23.21
N TRP A 331 -16.60 -17.90 23.62
CA TRP A 331 -17.77 -17.76 22.75
C TRP A 331 -18.06 -16.31 22.36
N ASP A 332 -17.89 -15.37 23.28
CA ASP A 332 -18.11 -13.95 23.00
C ASP A 332 -17.05 -13.39 22.05
N LEU A 333 -15.81 -13.89 22.12
CA LEU A 333 -14.74 -13.57 21.16
C LEU A 333 -15.16 -13.95 19.72
N VAL A 334 -15.71 -15.16 19.55
CA VAL A 334 -16.20 -15.64 18.24
C VAL A 334 -17.39 -14.83 17.79
N LYS A 335 -18.35 -14.55 18.68
CA LYS A 335 -19.55 -13.77 18.36
C LYS A 335 -19.21 -12.35 17.88
N ALA A 336 -18.27 -11.68 18.54
CA ALA A 336 -17.81 -10.35 18.16
C ALA A 336 -17.07 -10.36 16.81
N CYS A 337 -16.17 -11.32 16.59
CA CYS A 337 -15.49 -11.50 15.30
C CYS A 337 -16.48 -11.83 14.16
N PHE A 338 -17.51 -12.63 14.46
CA PHE A 338 -18.56 -13.01 13.52
C PHE A 338 -19.41 -11.82 13.09
N ALA A 339 -19.83 -10.99 14.04
CA ALA A 339 -20.58 -9.77 13.74
C ALA A 339 -19.78 -8.81 12.85
N ARG A 340 -18.48 -8.62 13.13
CA ARG A 340 -17.60 -7.80 12.30
C ARG A 340 -17.47 -8.36 10.88
N GLU A 341 -17.18 -9.65 10.75
CA GLU A 341 -16.96 -10.25 9.43
C GLU A 341 -18.24 -10.21 8.57
N LEU A 342 -19.41 -10.40 9.18
CA LEU A 342 -20.71 -10.23 8.51
C LEU A 342 -20.93 -8.79 8.03
N LEU A 343 -20.56 -7.79 8.84
CA LEU A 343 -20.64 -6.37 8.48
C LEU A 343 -19.73 -6.05 7.29
N LEU A 344 -18.47 -6.52 7.32
CA LEU A 344 -17.53 -6.33 6.22
C LEU A 344 -17.99 -7.02 4.94
N MET A 345 -18.61 -8.19 5.05
CA MET A 345 -19.20 -8.90 3.93
C MET A 345 -20.36 -8.11 3.31
N LYS A 346 -21.21 -7.49 4.14
CA LYS A 346 -22.30 -6.62 3.68
C LYS A 346 -21.78 -5.36 2.97
N ARG A 347 -20.75 -4.71 3.50
CA ARG A 347 -20.13 -3.51 2.89
C ARG A 347 -19.44 -3.82 1.56
N ASN A 348 -18.82 -4.99 1.46
CA ASN A 348 -18.19 -5.48 0.23
C ASN A 348 -19.13 -6.36 -0.62
N ALA A 349 -20.45 -6.29 -0.42
CA ALA A 349 -21.44 -7.11 -1.13
C ALA A 349 -21.33 -6.99 -2.66
N PHE A 350 -20.96 -5.81 -3.16
CA PHE A 350 -20.73 -5.57 -4.59
C PHE A 350 -19.76 -6.58 -5.23
N LEU A 351 -18.67 -6.92 -4.54
CA LEU A 351 -17.68 -7.88 -5.05
C LEU A 351 -18.26 -9.29 -5.15
N TYR A 352 -19.00 -9.72 -4.14
CA TYR A 352 -19.65 -11.03 -4.12
C TYR A 352 -20.77 -11.13 -5.14
N ILE A 353 -21.60 -10.08 -5.28
CA ILE A 353 -22.67 -10.02 -6.28
C ILE A 353 -22.08 -10.09 -7.69
N THR A 354 -21.04 -9.31 -7.97
CA THR A 354 -20.35 -9.33 -9.27
C THR A 354 -19.81 -10.72 -9.59
N LYS A 355 -19.20 -11.39 -8.61
CA LYS A 355 -18.67 -12.75 -8.73
C LYS A 355 -19.78 -13.77 -9.04
N THR A 356 -20.92 -13.70 -8.35
CA THR A 356 -22.07 -14.60 -8.60
C THR A 356 -22.68 -14.37 -9.98
N ILE A 357 -22.84 -13.10 -10.40
CA ILE A 357 -23.34 -12.76 -11.75
C ILE A 357 -22.39 -13.28 -12.83
N GLN A 358 -21.08 -13.07 -12.65
CA GLN A 358 -20.06 -13.59 -13.56
C GLN A 358 -20.15 -15.12 -13.67
N LEU A 359 -20.25 -15.83 -12.55
CA LEU A 359 -20.36 -17.29 -12.54
C LEU A 359 -21.62 -17.76 -13.27
N GLY A 360 -22.76 -17.11 -13.06
CA GLY A 360 -24.01 -17.41 -13.77
C GLY A 360 -23.90 -17.19 -15.29
N LEU A 361 -23.23 -16.12 -15.72
CA LEU A 361 -22.97 -15.86 -17.13
C LEU A 361 -22.08 -16.93 -17.75
N ILE A 362 -21.00 -17.34 -17.07
CA ILE A 362 -20.13 -18.42 -17.56
C ILE A 362 -20.89 -19.76 -17.57
N ALA A 363 -21.75 -20.03 -16.60
CA ALA A 363 -22.61 -21.22 -16.59
C ALA A 363 -23.53 -21.27 -17.82
N ALA A 364 -24.14 -20.14 -18.19
CA ALA A 364 -24.97 -20.03 -19.38
C ALA A 364 -24.17 -20.23 -20.67
N VAL A 365 -22.98 -19.61 -20.79
CA VAL A 365 -22.09 -19.83 -21.95
C VAL A 365 -21.69 -21.30 -22.03
N THR A 366 -21.30 -21.91 -20.92
CA THR A 366 -20.90 -23.33 -20.88
C THR A 366 -22.05 -24.25 -21.25
N GLY A 367 -23.25 -24.04 -20.68
CA GLY A 367 -24.43 -24.83 -21.00
C GLY A 367 -24.85 -24.73 -22.46
N THR A 368 -24.71 -23.55 -23.08
CA THR A 368 -25.02 -23.37 -24.51
C THR A 368 -23.94 -23.90 -25.45
N VAL A 369 -22.71 -24.04 -24.99
CA VAL A 369 -21.62 -24.69 -25.73
C VAL A 369 -21.82 -26.21 -25.75
N PHE A 370 -22.21 -26.80 -24.62
CA PHE A 370 -22.48 -28.23 -24.46
C PHE A 370 -23.98 -28.58 -24.63
N LEU A 371 -24.65 -27.96 -25.59
CA LEU A 371 -26.12 -27.99 -25.66
C LEU A 371 -26.66 -29.42 -25.89
N HIS A 372 -27.63 -29.84 -25.08
CA HIS A 372 -28.13 -31.23 -25.06
C HIS A 372 -28.57 -31.78 -26.43
N THR A 373 -29.11 -30.95 -27.33
CA THR A 373 -29.55 -31.38 -28.67
C THR A 373 -28.41 -31.90 -29.57
N HIS A 374 -27.16 -31.62 -29.20
CA HIS A 374 -25.96 -32.09 -29.89
C HIS A 374 -25.24 -33.25 -29.17
N MET A 375 -25.82 -33.78 -28.08
CA MET A 375 -25.18 -34.76 -27.21
C MET A 375 -25.93 -36.10 -27.20
N GLY A 376 -25.33 -37.15 -27.79
CA GLY A 376 -25.85 -38.53 -27.81
C GLY A 376 -25.29 -39.45 -26.70
N VAL A 377 -25.75 -40.71 -26.67
CA VAL A 377 -25.27 -41.76 -25.74
C VAL A 377 -24.32 -42.70 -26.49
N ASP A 378 -23.13 -42.20 -26.84
CA ASP A 378 -22.08 -42.93 -27.57
C ASP A 378 -20.70 -42.72 -26.94
N ARG A 379 -19.70 -43.50 -27.37
CA ARG A 379 -18.32 -43.42 -26.84
C ARG A 379 -17.64 -42.06 -27.08
N ILE A 380 -17.95 -41.38 -28.20
CA ILE A 380 -17.42 -40.04 -28.51
C ILE A 380 -18.07 -38.97 -27.62
N HIS A 381 -19.41 -38.97 -27.54
CA HIS A 381 -20.17 -38.04 -26.72
C HIS A 381 -19.91 -38.21 -25.21
N ALA A 382 -19.59 -39.43 -24.77
CA ALA A 382 -19.17 -39.70 -23.39
C ALA A 382 -17.92 -38.90 -22.97
N ASN A 383 -16.93 -38.75 -23.87
CA ASN A 383 -15.75 -37.92 -23.59
C ASN A 383 -16.11 -36.44 -23.43
N TYR A 384 -17.14 -35.95 -24.13
CA TYR A 384 -17.64 -34.57 -23.96
C TYR A 384 -18.37 -34.37 -22.63
N TYR A 385 -19.19 -35.33 -22.19
CA TYR A 385 -19.79 -35.32 -20.84
C TYR A 385 -18.72 -35.38 -19.74
N MET A 386 -17.65 -36.16 -19.93
CA MET A 386 -16.52 -36.19 -19.01
C MET A 386 -15.81 -34.82 -18.97
N SER A 387 -15.57 -34.24 -20.14
CA SER A 387 -14.91 -32.93 -20.29
C SER A 387 -15.73 -31.80 -19.66
N SER A 388 -17.06 -31.85 -19.75
CA SER A 388 -17.92 -30.85 -19.13
C SER A 388 -17.93 -30.95 -17.59
N LEU A 389 -17.88 -32.16 -17.03
CA LEU A 389 -17.75 -32.38 -15.58
C LEU A 389 -16.37 -31.91 -15.07
N PHE A 390 -15.29 -32.24 -15.76
CA PHE A 390 -13.95 -31.75 -15.43
C PHE A 390 -13.86 -30.22 -15.51
N TYR A 391 -14.44 -29.62 -16.55
CA TYR A 391 -14.46 -28.16 -16.69
C TYR A 391 -15.23 -27.49 -15.55
N ALA A 392 -16.34 -28.06 -15.07
CA ALA A 392 -17.06 -27.55 -13.91
C ALA A 392 -16.19 -27.53 -12.64
N LEU A 393 -15.43 -28.61 -12.39
CA LEU A 393 -14.49 -28.67 -11.27
C LEU A 393 -13.39 -27.62 -11.39
N LEU A 394 -12.78 -27.52 -12.58
CA LEU A 394 -11.72 -26.55 -12.84
C LEU A 394 -12.20 -25.11 -12.68
N LEU A 395 -13.39 -24.80 -13.17
CA LEU A 395 -13.96 -23.46 -13.10
C LEU A 395 -14.19 -23.03 -11.64
N LEU A 396 -14.72 -23.92 -10.79
CA LEU A 396 -14.93 -23.63 -9.37
C LEU A 396 -13.60 -23.42 -8.63
N MET A 397 -12.53 -24.11 -9.05
CA MET A 397 -11.20 -23.86 -8.49
C MET A 397 -10.64 -22.50 -8.90
N VAL A 398 -10.70 -22.15 -10.19
CA VAL A 398 -10.24 -20.84 -10.68
C VAL A 398 -11.03 -19.70 -10.05
N ASN A 399 -12.32 -19.92 -9.77
CA ASN A 399 -13.18 -18.96 -9.08
C ASN A 399 -12.77 -18.71 -7.61
N GLY A 400 -11.87 -19.52 -7.05
CA GLY A 400 -11.27 -19.31 -5.73
C GLY A 400 -10.15 -18.25 -5.70
N PHE A 401 -9.53 -17.90 -6.83
CA PHE A 401 -8.39 -16.97 -6.86
C PHE A 401 -8.67 -15.58 -6.24
N PRO A 402 -9.85 -14.94 -6.44
CA PRO A 402 -10.16 -13.67 -5.80
C PRO A 402 -10.09 -13.70 -4.26
N GLU A 403 -10.34 -14.85 -3.64
CA GLU A 403 -10.27 -15.01 -2.18
C GLU A 403 -8.84 -14.80 -1.66
N LEU A 404 -7.83 -15.14 -2.46
CA LEU A 404 -6.42 -14.92 -2.14
C LEU A 404 -6.09 -13.44 -1.97
N ALA A 405 -6.59 -12.59 -2.88
CA ALA A 405 -6.41 -11.14 -2.83
C ALA A 405 -7.18 -10.51 -1.65
N MET A 406 -8.37 -11.02 -1.34
CA MET A 406 -9.15 -10.55 -0.18
C MET A 406 -8.51 -10.95 1.16
N ALA A 407 -7.92 -12.14 1.25
CA ALA A 407 -7.27 -12.64 2.44
C ALA A 407 -5.97 -11.90 2.79
N ILE A 408 -5.25 -11.34 1.80
CA ILE A 408 -3.92 -10.73 2.02
C ILE A 408 -3.95 -9.26 2.44
N ASN A 409 -5.07 -8.55 2.24
CA ASN A 409 -5.20 -7.15 2.64
C ASN A 409 -5.52 -6.98 4.13
N ARG A 410 -6.01 -8.04 4.79
CA ARG A 410 -6.45 -8.07 6.18
C ARG A 410 -5.36 -8.32 7.25
N PRO A 411 -4.24 -9.04 6.98
CA PRO A 411 -3.24 -9.39 7.98
C PRO A 411 -2.64 -8.21 8.76
N PRO A 412 -2.34 -7.02 8.19
CA PRO A 412 -1.75 -5.92 8.98
C PRO A 412 -2.61 -5.51 10.18
N VAL A 413 -3.92 -5.35 9.98
CA VAL A 413 -4.86 -4.98 11.05
C VAL A 413 -5.10 -6.17 11.99
N PHE A 414 -5.16 -7.40 11.45
CA PHE A 414 -5.27 -8.60 12.27
C PHE A 414 -4.08 -8.78 13.22
N TYR A 415 -2.84 -8.65 12.71
CA TYR A 415 -1.64 -8.81 13.53
C TYR A 415 -1.52 -7.73 14.58
N LYS A 416 -1.85 -6.46 14.24
CA LYS A 416 -2.00 -5.40 15.24
C LYS A 416 -2.91 -5.87 16.37
N GLN A 417 -4.17 -6.21 16.07
CA GLN A 417 -5.16 -6.59 17.09
C GLN A 417 -4.79 -7.87 17.87
N ARG A 418 -4.20 -8.86 17.21
CA ARG A 418 -3.68 -10.08 17.84
C ARG A 418 -2.56 -9.78 18.83
N ASP A 419 -1.63 -8.91 18.46
CA ASP A 419 -0.47 -8.53 19.28
C ASP A 419 -0.88 -7.59 20.44
N TYR A 420 -2.11 -7.03 20.44
CA TYR A 420 -2.76 -6.41 21.61
C TYR A 420 -3.68 -7.37 22.38
N TYR A 421 -3.66 -8.67 22.07
CA TYR A 421 -4.53 -9.69 22.65
C TYR A 421 -6.04 -9.36 22.60
N PHE A 422 -6.50 -8.68 21.54
CA PHE A 422 -7.94 -8.49 21.35
C PHE A 422 -8.61 -9.85 21.17
N TYR A 423 -8.07 -10.68 20.29
CA TYR A 423 -8.54 -12.04 20.05
C TYR A 423 -7.43 -12.93 19.48
N PRO A 424 -7.49 -14.26 19.74
CA PRO A 424 -6.58 -15.23 19.14
C PRO A 424 -6.91 -15.50 17.67
N ALA A 425 -5.94 -16.07 16.94
CA ALA A 425 -6.09 -16.38 15.51
C ALA A 425 -7.29 -17.29 15.17
N TRP A 426 -7.60 -18.27 16.02
CA TRP A 426 -8.73 -19.18 15.79
C TRP A 426 -10.09 -18.47 15.86
N ALA A 427 -10.24 -17.44 16.72
CA ALA A 427 -11.48 -16.67 16.85
C ALA A 427 -11.76 -15.83 15.60
N TYR A 428 -10.72 -15.48 14.85
CA TYR A 428 -10.82 -14.84 13.54
C TYR A 428 -11.04 -15.85 12.40
N ALA A 429 -10.34 -16.98 12.44
CA ALA A 429 -10.39 -17.99 11.38
C ALA A 429 -11.77 -18.67 11.25
N ILE A 430 -12.43 -18.97 12.38
CA ILE A 430 -13.72 -19.67 12.39
C ILE A 430 -14.82 -18.86 11.67
N PRO A 431 -15.11 -17.59 12.03
CA PRO A 431 -16.12 -16.81 11.31
C PRO A 431 -15.80 -16.61 9.84
N SER A 432 -14.51 -16.40 9.51
CA SER A 432 -14.04 -16.24 8.14
C SER A 432 -14.34 -17.46 7.25
N PHE A 433 -14.45 -18.65 7.84
CA PHE A 433 -14.85 -19.88 7.16
C PHE A 433 -16.37 -20.03 7.09
N ILE A 434 -17.06 -19.95 8.24
CA ILE A 434 -18.49 -20.25 8.34
C ILE A 434 -19.30 -19.30 7.46
N LEU A 435 -18.96 -18.02 7.40
CA LEU A 435 -19.68 -17.03 6.60
C LEU A 435 -19.54 -17.25 5.08
N LYS A 436 -18.53 -18.00 4.64
CA LYS A 436 -18.33 -18.32 3.21
C LYS A 436 -19.11 -19.55 2.76
N ILE A 437 -19.58 -20.39 3.67
CA ILE A 437 -20.37 -21.58 3.34
C ILE A 437 -21.67 -21.21 2.60
N PRO A 438 -22.51 -20.27 3.07
CA PRO A 438 -23.72 -19.87 2.34
C PRO A 438 -23.42 -19.28 0.96
N LEU A 439 -22.37 -18.47 0.84
CA LEU A 439 -21.95 -17.89 -0.44
C LEU A 439 -21.53 -18.98 -1.43
N SER A 440 -20.73 -19.95 -0.97
CA SER A 440 -20.32 -21.11 -1.78
C SER A 440 -21.54 -21.93 -2.24
N LEU A 441 -22.55 -22.08 -1.38
CA LEU A 441 -23.79 -22.76 -1.73
C LEU A 441 -24.57 -22.01 -2.81
N VAL A 442 -24.76 -20.69 -2.68
CA VAL A 442 -25.45 -19.88 -3.70
C VAL A 442 -24.73 -19.97 -5.05
N GLU A 443 -23.40 -19.86 -5.07
CA GLU A 443 -22.61 -19.98 -6.29
C GLU A 443 -22.74 -21.38 -6.94
N SER A 444 -22.74 -22.44 -6.12
CA SER A 444 -22.86 -23.82 -6.61
C SER A 444 -24.26 -24.14 -7.12
N VAL A 445 -25.30 -23.60 -6.48
CA VAL A 445 -26.70 -23.69 -6.94
C VAL A 445 -26.84 -22.94 -8.27
N ALA A 446 -26.37 -21.70 -8.35
CA ALA A 446 -26.44 -20.90 -9.57
C ALA A 446 -25.78 -21.61 -10.76
N TRP A 447 -24.58 -22.17 -10.56
CA TRP A 447 -23.90 -22.96 -11.58
C TRP A 447 -24.71 -24.20 -11.99
N THR A 448 -25.05 -25.05 -11.02
CA THR A 448 -25.64 -26.37 -11.29
C THR A 448 -27.03 -26.24 -11.89
N SER A 449 -27.88 -25.34 -11.38
CA SER A 449 -29.22 -25.13 -11.91
C SER A 449 -29.23 -24.68 -13.38
N ILE A 450 -28.27 -23.84 -13.78
CA ILE A 450 -28.16 -23.37 -15.17
C ILE A 450 -27.53 -24.45 -16.05
N SER A 451 -26.38 -25.01 -15.66
CA SER A 451 -25.62 -25.90 -16.53
C SER A 451 -26.24 -27.29 -16.66
N TYR A 452 -26.88 -27.82 -15.61
CA TYR A 452 -27.21 -29.24 -15.53
C TYR A 452 -28.20 -29.68 -16.61
N TYR A 453 -29.30 -28.93 -16.74
CA TYR A 453 -30.35 -29.21 -17.71
C TYR A 453 -29.96 -28.78 -19.13
N LEU A 454 -29.16 -27.71 -19.29
CA LEU A 454 -28.67 -27.27 -20.60
C LEU A 454 -27.72 -28.29 -21.24
N ILE A 455 -26.85 -28.91 -20.44
CA ILE A 455 -25.89 -29.93 -20.90
C ILE A 455 -26.58 -31.27 -21.17
N GLY A 456 -27.68 -31.54 -20.48
CA GLY A 456 -28.42 -32.80 -20.62
C GLY A 456 -27.81 -33.95 -19.82
N TYR A 457 -27.36 -33.68 -18.58
CA TYR A 457 -27.08 -34.73 -17.61
C TYR A 457 -28.34 -35.53 -17.28
N THR A 458 -28.18 -36.69 -16.62
CA THR A 458 -29.31 -37.59 -16.33
C THR A 458 -30.39 -36.84 -15.52
N PRO A 459 -31.66 -36.74 -15.97
CA PRO A 459 -32.68 -35.88 -15.34
C PRO A 459 -33.31 -36.49 -14.07
N GLU A 460 -32.51 -37.06 -13.17
CA GLU A 460 -32.95 -37.62 -11.88
C GLU A 460 -32.67 -36.63 -10.74
N ALA A 461 -33.66 -36.39 -9.87
CA ALA A 461 -33.52 -35.45 -8.76
C ALA A 461 -32.38 -35.86 -7.79
N THR A 462 -32.25 -37.15 -7.51
CA THR A 462 -31.18 -37.70 -6.65
C THR A 462 -29.79 -37.41 -7.20
N ARG A 463 -29.59 -37.54 -8.52
CA ARG A 463 -28.31 -37.27 -9.19
C ARG A 463 -28.01 -35.78 -9.29
N PHE A 464 -29.04 -34.95 -9.48
CA PHE A 464 -28.90 -33.49 -9.44
C PHE A 464 -28.37 -33.03 -8.08
N PHE A 465 -29.02 -33.43 -6.97
CA PHE A 465 -28.57 -33.05 -5.63
C PHE A 465 -27.21 -33.63 -5.27
N SER A 466 -26.88 -34.82 -5.78
CA SER A 466 -25.57 -35.43 -5.59
C SER A 466 -24.46 -34.63 -6.30
N GLN A 467 -24.69 -34.23 -7.55
CA GLN A 467 -23.76 -33.37 -8.29
C GLN A 467 -23.60 -31.99 -7.64
N LEU A 468 -24.72 -31.38 -7.21
CA LEU A 468 -24.69 -30.10 -6.49
C LEU A 468 -23.85 -30.20 -5.21
N LEU A 469 -24.01 -31.27 -4.43
CA LEU A 469 -23.26 -31.48 -3.18
C LEU A 469 -21.75 -31.57 -3.42
N VAL A 470 -21.32 -32.35 -4.41
CA VAL A 470 -19.88 -32.49 -4.72
C VAL A 470 -19.28 -31.17 -5.20
N LEU A 471 -19.97 -30.45 -6.10
CA LEU A 471 -19.52 -29.14 -6.59
C LEU A 471 -19.42 -28.10 -5.47
N PHE A 472 -20.42 -28.08 -4.58
CA PHE A 472 -20.41 -27.22 -3.38
C PHE A 472 -19.22 -27.51 -2.44
N LEU A 473 -18.93 -28.78 -2.19
CA LEU A 473 -17.82 -29.18 -1.33
C LEU A 473 -16.47 -28.82 -1.97
N ILE A 474 -16.28 -29.05 -3.27
CA ILE A 474 -15.07 -28.66 -4.00
C ILE A 474 -14.83 -27.15 -3.95
N HIS A 475 -15.87 -26.35 -4.16
CA HIS A 475 -15.73 -24.90 -4.08
C HIS A 475 -15.34 -24.45 -2.67
N THR A 476 -15.93 -25.06 -1.63
CA THR A 476 -15.60 -24.78 -0.22
C THR A 476 -14.17 -25.20 0.15
N VAL A 477 -13.68 -26.34 -0.34
CA VAL A 477 -12.28 -26.76 -0.21
C VAL A 477 -11.35 -25.73 -0.84
N THR A 478 -11.66 -25.31 -2.07
CA THR A 478 -10.83 -24.36 -2.83
C THR A 478 -10.70 -23.01 -2.09
N LEU A 479 -11.81 -22.45 -1.60
CA LEU A 479 -11.81 -21.21 -0.83
C LEU A 479 -10.98 -21.34 0.46
N SER A 480 -11.01 -22.50 1.10
CA SER A 480 -10.23 -22.78 2.32
C SER A 480 -8.74 -22.94 2.01
N GLN A 481 -8.40 -23.60 0.91
CA GLN A 481 -7.04 -23.77 0.42
C GLN A 481 -6.37 -22.42 0.15
N PHE A 482 -7.01 -21.53 -0.63
CA PHE A 482 -6.40 -20.23 -0.97
C PHE A 482 -6.23 -19.32 0.26
N ARG A 483 -7.14 -19.36 1.23
CA ARG A 483 -6.97 -18.66 2.52
C ARG A 483 -5.79 -19.20 3.31
N CYS A 484 -5.63 -20.53 3.36
CA CYS A 484 -4.47 -21.17 3.99
C CYS A 484 -3.16 -20.70 3.34
N VAL A 485 -3.06 -20.69 2.01
CA VAL A 485 -1.87 -20.20 1.30
C VAL A 485 -1.58 -18.72 1.64
N ALA A 486 -2.61 -17.89 1.73
CA ALA A 486 -2.50 -16.48 2.07
C ALA A 486 -1.99 -16.21 3.49
N SER A 487 -2.20 -17.11 4.46
CA SER A 487 -1.64 -16.91 5.81
C SER A 487 -0.13 -17.19 5.88
N TYR A 488 0.39 -18.13 5.09
CA TYR A 488 1.82 -18.46 5.06
C TYR A 488 2.62 -17.51 4.17
N CYS A 489 2.06 -17.13 3.02
CA CYS A 489 2.67 -16.22 2.07
C CYS A 489 2.16 -14.81 2.36
N GLN A 490 2.96 -13.97 3.01
CA GLN A 490 2.53 -12.66 3.53
C GLN A 490 2.66 -11.50 2.52
N THR A 491 3.06 -11.79 1.28
CA THR A 491 3.21 -10.79 0.22
C THR A 491 2.38 -11.19 -1.00
N MET A 492 1.69 -10.23 -1.61
CA MET A 492 0.71 -10.50 -2.66
C MET A 492 1.26 -11.29 -3.85
N VAL A 493 2.50 -11.02 -4.26
CA VAL A 493 3.17 -11.71 -5.37
C VAL A 493 3.50 -13.17 -5.02
N VAL A 494 4.11 -13.40 -3.86
CA VAL A 494 4.49 -14.76 -3.42
C VAL A 494 3.25 -15.63 -3.23
N THR A 495 2.18 -15.07 -2.69
CA THR A 495 0.93 -15.78 -2.46
C THR A 495 0.26 -16.16 -3.77
N SER A 496 0.18 -15.23 -4.72
CA SER A 496 -0.41 -15.51 -6.03
C SER A 496 0.31 -16.67 -6.72
N ILE A 497 1.65 -16.66 -6.67
CA ILE A 497 2.47 -17.74 -7.24
C ILE A 497 2.28 -19.05 -6.48
N GLY A 498 2.36 -19.04 -5.14
CA GLY A 498 2.14 -20.23 -4.31
C GLY A 498 0.74 -20.84 -4.50
N GLY A 499 -0.29 -19.98 -4.65
CA GLY A 499 -1.65 -20.40 -4.94
C GLY A 499 -1.77 -21.10 -6.29
N THR A 500 -1.18 -20.53 -7.35
CA THR A 500 -1.15 -21.19 -8.67
C THR A 500 -0.32 -22.47 -8.69
N MET A 501 0.74 -22.57 -7.89
CA MET A 501 1.58 -23.77 -7.78
C MET A 501 0.83 -24.93 -7.14
N ILE A 502 0.12 -24.68 -6.03
CA ILE A 502 -0.70 -25.70 -5.39
C ILE A 502 -1.85 -26.09 -6.32
N PHE A 503 -2.49 -25.12 -6.98
CA PHE A 503 -3.54 -25.40 -7.97
C PHE A 503 -3.05 -26.30 -9.12
N LEU A 504 -1.85 -26.04 -9.65
CA LEU A 504 -1.22 -26.87 -10.68
C LEU A 504 -1.03 -28.33 -10.21
N VAL A 505 -0.48 -28.52 -9.01
CA VAL A 505 -0.23 -29.86 -8.43
C VAL A 505 -1.55 -30.62 -8.25
N MET A 506 -2.58 -29.97 -7.70
CA MET A 506 -3.88 -30.61 -7.48
C MET A 506 -4.53 -31.03 -8.80
N LEU A 507 -4.42 -30.19 -9.83
CA LEU A 507 -5.03 -30.47 -11.12
C LEU A 507 -4.34 -31.62 -11.86
N LEU A 508 -3.01 -31.66 -11.89
CA LEU A 508 -2.29 -32.73 -12.57
C LEU A 508 -2.52 -34.11 -11.92
N PHE A 509 -2.76 -34.14 -10.61
CA PHE A 509 -3.14 -35.36 -9.90
C PHE A 509 -4.64 -35.64 -9.90
N GLY A 510 -5.48 -34.82 -10.55
CA GLY A 510 -6.95 -34.93 -10.52
C GLY A 510 -7.53 -36.17 -11.19
N GLY A 511 -6.85 -36.76 -12.18
CA GLY A 511 -7.28 -37.97 -12.89
C GLY A 511 -7.71 -37.76 -14.34
N PHE A 512 -8.24 -36.58 -14.69
CA PHE A 512 -8.67 -36.27 -16.07
C PHE A 512 -7.52 -36.09 -17.06
N ILE A 513 -6.54 -35.24 -16.75
CA ILE A 513 -5.43 -34.94 -17.69
C ILE A 513 -4.47 -36.12 -17.80
N ILE A 514 -4.17 -36.75 -16.65
CA ILE A 514 -3.37 -37.97 -16.58
C ILE A 514 -4.22 -39.02 -15.86
N PRO A 515 -4.70 -40.04 -16.60
CA PRO A 515 -5.36 -41.18 -16.00
C PRO A 515 -4.48 -41.85 -14.96
N ARG A 516 -5.08 -42.31 -13.86
CA ARG A 516 -4.38 -42.98 -12.76
C ARG A 516 -3.46 -44.13 -13.21
N PRO A 517 -3.81 -44.98 -14.21
CA PRO A 517 -2.94 -46.06 -14.67
C PRO A 517 -1.63 -45.57 -15.32
N LEU A 518 -1.66 -44.39 -15.95
CA LEU A 518 -0.52 -43.79 -16.67
C LEU A 518 0.43 -43.01 -15.75
N LEU A 519 0.07 -42.80 -14.47
CA LEU A 519 0.94 -42.18 -13.50
C LEU A 519 2.14 -43.09 -13.17
N PRO A 520 3.37 -42.54 -13.06
CA PRO A 520 4.53 -43.30 -12.58
C PRO A 520 4.26 -43.94 -11.22
N ASN A 521 4.68 -45.19 -11.02
CA ASN A 521 4.37 -45.97 -9.81
C ASN A 521 4.74 -45.24 -8.50
N TRP A 522 5.83 -44.49 -8.50
CA TRP A 522 6.33 -43.72 -7.35
C TRP A 522 5.55 -42.42 -7.08
N LEU A 523 4.72 -41.95 -8.02
CA LEU A 523 3.84 -40.78 -7.88
C LEU A 523 2.35 -41.13 -7.74
N LYS A 524 1.97 -42.41 -7.83
CA LYS A 524 0.56 -42.85 -7.73
C LYS A 524 -0.14 -42.42 -6.45
N TRP A 525 0.59 -42.22 -5.35
CA TRP A 525 0.02 -41.73 -4.09
C TRP A 525 -0.47 -40.28 -4.18
N GLY A 526 0.11 -39.46 -5.06
CA GLY A 526 -0.26 -38.05 -5.25
C GLY A 526 -1.71 -37.87 -5.71
N PHE A 527 -2.26 -38.88 -6.41
CA PHE A 527 -3.67 -38.95 -6.78
C PHE A 527 -4.61 -38.80 -5.58
N TRP A 528 -4.26 -39.36 -4.42
CA TRP A 528 -5.07 -39.30 -3.19
C TRP A 528 -4.87 -38.02 -2.38
N LEU A 529 -3.83 -37.25 -2.68
CA LEU A 529 -3.60 -35.95 -2.03
C LEU A 529 -4.49 -34.86 -2.64
N SER A 530 -4.94 -35.04 -3.89
CA SER A 530 -5.71 -34.04 -4.61
C SER A 530 -7.21 -34.10 -4.27
N PRO A 531 -7.82 -33.00 -3.80
CA PRO A 531 -9.27 -32.92 -3.65
C PRO A 531 -10.02 -33.09 -4.97
N LEU A 532 -9.41 -32.72 -6.10
CA LEU A 532 -10.02 -32.86 -7.43
C LEU A 532 -10.32 -34.32 -7.77
N SER A 533 -9.46 -35.25 -7.39
CA SER A 533 -9.65 -36.68 -7.66
C SER A 533 -10.94 -37.20 -7.05
N TYR A 534 -11.23 -36.81 -5.81
CA TYR A 534 -12.48 -37.17 -5.14
C TYR A 534 -13.70 -36.48 -5.78
N GLY A 535 -13.54 -35.23 -6.22
CA GLY A 535 -14.57 -34.54 -7.01
C GLY A 535 -14.87 -35.26 -8.32
N GLU A 536 -13.83 -35.67 -9.04
CA GLU A 536 -13.94 -36.35 -10.34
C GLU A 536 -14.55 -37.74 -10.19
N ILE A 537 -14.11 -38.56 -9.23
CA ILE A 537 -14.71 -39.88 -8.96
C ILE A 537 -16.18 -39.74 -8.58
N GLY A 538 -16.53 -38.76 -7.74
CA GLY A 538 -17.90 -38.52 -7.31
C GLY A 538 -18.83 -38.10 -8.46
N LEU A 539 -18.40 -37.17 -9.30
CA LEU A 539 -19.19 -36.66 -10.42
C LEU A 539 -19.36 -37.68 -11.55
N THR A 540 -18.28 -38.35 -11.93
CA THR A 540 -18.26 -39.28 -13.06
C THR A 540 -18.99 -40.58 -12.69
N GLY A 541 -18.81 -41.08 -11.48
CA GLY A 541 -19.61 -42.19 -10.95
C GLY A 541 -21.11 -41.85 -10.88
N ASN A 542 -21.47 -40.62 -10.50
CA ASN A 542 -22.86 -40.17 -10.44
C ASN A 542 -23.52 -40.06 -11.82
N GLU A 543 -22.77 -39.82 -12.90
CA GLU A 543 -23.34 -39.71 -14.26
C GLU A 543 -23.29 -41.05 -15.02
N PHE A 544 -22.12 -41.71 -15.10
CA PHE A 544 -21.92 -42.90 -15.92
C PHE A 544 -22.49 -44.21 -15.33
N LEU A 545 -22.85 -44.23 -14.05
CA LEU A 545 -23.62 -45.32 -13.44
C LEU A 545 -25.14 -45.13 -13.56
N ALA A 546 -25.61 -44.18 -14.39
CA ALA A 546 -27.03 -43.98 -14.65
C ALA A 546 -27.63 -45.08 -15.53
N PRO A 547 -28.93 -45.41 -15.38
CA PRO A 547 -29.59 -46.44 -16.19
C PRO A 547 -29.41 -46.24 -17.70
N ARG A 548 -29.28 -45.00 -18.18
CA ARG A 548 -29.06 -44.68 -19.60
C ARG A 548 -27.75 -45.25 -20.17
N TRP A 549 -26.69 -45.25 -19.37
CA TRP A 549 -25.35 -45.73 -19.76
C TRP A 549 -25.17 -47.24 -19.56
N LEU A 550 -26.11 -47.89 -18.88
CA LEU A 550 -26.09 -49.33 -18.60
C LEU A 550 -26.82 -50.16 -19.66
N LYS A 551 -27.61 -49.53 -20.55
CA LYS A 551 -28.39 -50.21 -21.60
C LYS A 551 -27.54 -50.78 -22.74
N ILE A 552 -26.40 -50.17 -23.02
CA ILE A 552 -25.51 -50.55 -24.12
C ILE A 552 -24.34 -51.35 -23.53
N THR A 553 -24.12 -52.58 -24.00
CA THR A 553 -23.01 -53.44 -23.58
C THR A 553 -21.99 -53.59 -24.72
N LEU A 554 -20.72 -53.36 -24.39
CA LEU A 554 -19.57 -53.54 -25.29
C LEU A 554 -18.68 -54.61 -24.67
N SER A 555 -18.40 -55.68 -25.41
CA SER A 555 -17.61 -56.87 -24.99
C SER A 555 -17.91 -57.32 -23.54
N GLY A 556 -19.19 -57.52 -23.20
CA GLY A 556 -19.63 -58.04 -21.90
C GLY A 556 -19.67 -57.04 -20.74
N VAL A 557 -19.25 -55.79 -20.94
CA VAL A 557 -19.27 -54.71 -19.92
C VAL A 557 -20.20 -53.58 -20.39
N THR A 558 -20.92 -52.94 -19.46
CA THR A 558 -21.76 -51.77 -19.80
C THR A 558 -20.92 -50.60 -20.29
N LEU A 559 -21.44 -49.81 -21.22
CA LEU A 559 -20.76 -48.67 -21.83
C LEU A 559 -20.25 -47.69 -20.75
N GLY A 560 -21.10 -47.33 -19.79
CA GLY A 560 -20.72 -46.45 -18.67
C GLY A 560 -19.55 -46.97 -17.83
N ARG A 561 -19.55 -48.28 -17.53
CA ARG A 561 -18.47 -48.89 -16.74
C ARG A 561 -17.17 -49.03 -17.53
N ARG A 562 -17.26 -49.29 -18.83
CA ARG A 562 -16.10 -49.30 -19.72
C ARG A 562 -15.42 -47.92 -19.79
N ILE A 563 -16.18 -46.84 -19.88
CA ILE A 563 -15.64 -45.47 -19.86
C ILE A 563 -14.89 -45.18 -18.55
N LEU A 564 -15.45 -45.60 -17.40
CA LEU A 564 -14.79 -45.46 -16.11
C LEU A 564 -13.51 -46.30 -16.00
N MET A 565 -13.50 -47.52 -16.56
CA MET A 565 -12.30 -48.36 -16.62
C MET A 565 -11.20 -47.75 -17.50
N ASP A 566 -11.54 -47.22 -18.67
CA ASP A 566 -10.61 -46.59 -19.62
C ASP A 566 -9.86 -45.40 -18.96
N GLN A 567 -10.54 -44.62 -18.10
CA GLN A 567 -9.92 -43.50 -17.36
C GLN A 567 -9.33 -43.92 -15.99
N GLY A 568 -9.48 -45.18 -15.57
CA GLY A 568 -9.02 -45.67 -14.27
C GLY A 568 -9.81 -45.17 -13.06
N LEU A 569 -11.10 -44.87 -13.26
CA LEU A 569 -12.06 -44.32 -12.29
C LEU A 569 -13.19 -45.31 -11.93
N ASP A 570 -13.10 -46.60 -12.28
CA ASP A 570 -14.09 -47.63 -11.89
C ASP A 570 -13.97 -47.95 -10.38
N PHE A 571 -14.70 -47.19 -9.57
CA PHE A 571 -14.84 -47.41 -8.12
C PHE A 571 -16.27 -47.83 -7.77
N SER A 572 -16.45 -48.47 -6.61
CA SER A 572 -17.77 -48.87 -6.14
C SER A 572 -18.66 -47.66 -5.84
N SER A 573 -19.99 -47.81 -5.95
CA SER A 573 -20.93 -46.71 -5.67
C SER A 573 -20.82 -46.15 -4.25
N TYR A 574 -20.30 -46.94 -3.29
CA TYR A 574 -20.02 -46.49 -1.93
C TYR A 574 -18.91 -45.41 -1.87
N PHE A 575 -18.02 -45.39 -2.86
CA PHE A 575 -16.92 -44.43 -2.95
C PHE A 575 -17.39 -42.97 -3.14
N TYR A 576 -18.64 -42.76 -3.57
CA TYR A 576 -19.27 -41.45 -3.59
C TYR A 576 -19.29 -40.80 -2.19
N TRP A 577 -19.70 -41.55 -1.16
CA TRP A 577 -19.74 -41.05 0.21
C TRP A 577 -18.35 -40.89 0.83
N ILE A 578 -17.40 -41.74 0.43
CA ILE A 578 -15.98 -41.57 0.78
C ILE A 578 -15.46 -40.24 0.21
N SER A 579 -15.82 -39.92 -1.03
CA SER A 579 -15.43 -38.67 -1.68
C SER A 579 -16.00 -37.45 -0.96
N VAL A 580 -17.30 -37.48 -0.61
CA VAL A 580 -17.94 -36.45 0.23
C VAL A 580 -17.23 -36.27 1.57
N GLY A 581 -16.95 -37.38 2.28
CA GLY A 581 -16.22 -37.35 3.55
C GLY A 581 -14.81 -36.79 3.43
N ALA A 582 -14.08 -37.17 2.37
CA ALA A 582 -12.73 -36.67 2.09
C ALA A 582 -12.72 -35.15 1.84
N LEU A 583 -13.67 -34.64 1.05
CA LEU A 583 -13.78 -33.19 0.77
C LEU A 583 -14.10 -32.38 2.03
N ILE A 584 -14.94 -32.89 2.93
CA ILE A 584 -15.18 -32.28 4.25
C ILE A 584 -13.89 -32.29 5.08
N GLY A 585 -13.16 -33.41 5.08
CA GLY A 585 -11.86 -33.55 5.75
C GLY A 585 -10.83 -32.53 5.26
N PHE A 586 -10.66 -32.37 3.94
CA PHE A 586 -9.78 -31.36 3.35
C PHE A 586 -10.19 -29.94 3.71
N THR A 587 -11.50 -29.66 3.74
CA THR A 587 -12.01 -28.35 4.18
C THR A 587 -11.56 -28.04 5.61
N LEU A 588 -11.73 -28.97 6.54
CA LEU A 588 -11.30 -28.79 7.93
C LEU A 588 -9.77 -28.64 8.02
N LEU A 589 -9.02 -29.49 7.32
CA LEU A 589 -7.55 -29.46 7.30
C LEU A 589 -7.01 -28.09 6.88
N PHE A 590 -7.50 -27.53 5.77
CA PHE A 590 -7.03 -26.23 5.30
C PHE A 590 -7.44 -25.07 6.22
N ASN A 591 -8.60 -25.14 6.87
CA ASN A 591 -9.00 -24.12 7.85
C ASN A 591 -8.18 -24.17 9.14
N VAL A 592 -7.80 -25.38 9.60
CA VAL A 592 -6.85 -25.53 10.71
C VAL A 592 -5.47 -25.00 10.32
N GLY A 593 -4.99 -25.33 9.12
CA GLY A 593 -3.75 -24.76 8.56
C GLY A 593 -3.79 -23.24 8.47
N PHE A 594 -4.92 -22.66 8.08
CA PHE A 594 -5.12 -21.21 8.06
C PHE A 594 -4.95 -20.59 9.45
N ALA A 595 -5.59 -21.15 10.48
CA ALA A 595 -5.47 -20.67 11.86
C ALA A 595 -4.03 -20.82 12.41
N ILE A 596 -3.35 -21.92 12.10
CA ILE A 596 -1.96 -22.15 12.49
C ILE A 596 -1.04 -21.12 11.82
N GLY A 597 -1.19 -20.89 10.52
CA GLY A 597 -0.38 -19.93 9.77
C GLY A 597 -0.50 -18.51 10.35
N LEU A 598 -1.72 -18.09 10.72
CA LEU A 598 -1.97 -16.81 11.38
C LEU A 598 -1.42 -16.74 12.82
N THR A 599 -1.24 -17.87 13.49
CA THR A 599 -0.69 -17.93 14.86
C THR A 599 0.84 -17.84 14.85
N ILE A 600 1.52 -18.54 13.94
CA ILE A 600 2.99 -18.66 13.92
C ILE A 600 3.66 -17.43 13.31
N LYS A 601 3.05 -16.85 12.28
CA LYS A 601 3.67 -15.76 11.53
C LYS A 601 3.46 -14.41 12.23
N ASN A 602 4.47 -13.55 12.19
CA ASN A 602 4.38 -12.13 12.59
C ASN A 602 4.47 -11.26 11.33
N ILE A 603 4.04 -10.00 11.42
CA ILE A 603 4.22 -9.02 10.32
C ILE A 603 5.68 -9.09 9.83
N PRO A 604 5.94 -9.17 8.52
CA PRO A 604 7.30 -9.14 7.99
C PRO A 604 7.91 -7.75 8.24
N GLY A 605 8.38 -7.51 9.47
CA GLY A 605 9.08 -6.29 9.86
C GLY A 605 10.55 -6.40 9.49
N SER A 606 10.98 -5.66 8.48
CA SER A 606 12.40 -5.44 8.21
C SER A 606 12.94 -4.33 9.12
N SER A 607 13.10 -4.60 10.42
CA SER A 607 13.84 -3.70 11.33
C SER A 607 15.36 -3.82 11.13
N ARG A 608 15.83 -3.79 9.88
CA ARG A 608 17.25 -3.74 9.55
C ARG A 608 17.51 -2.38 8.91
N ALA A 609 17.97 -1.43 9.71
CA ALA A 609 18.52 -0.19 9.19
C ALA A 609 19.67 -0.55 8.23
N ILE A 610 19.56 -0.10 6.98
CA ILE A 610 20.65 -0.21 6.01
C ILE A 610 21.50 1.04 6.22
N ILE A 611 22.59 0.91 6.98
CA ILE A 611 23.54 1.99 7.23
C ILE A 611 24.62 1.93 6.16
N SER A 612 24.98 3.07 5.57
CA SER A 612 26.06 3.17 4.59
C SER A 612 27.40 2.79 5.24
N ARG A 613 28.30 2.17 4.47
CA ARG A 613 29.60 1.70 4.97
C ARG A 613 30.47 2.87 5.50
N ASN A 614 30.29 4.07 4.94
CA ASN A 614 30.99 5.28 5.36
C ASN A 614 30.56 5.75 6.75
N ASN A 615 29.26 5.70 7.06
CA ASN A 615 28.75 6.04 8.39
C ASN A 615 29.18 5.01 9.44
N LEU A 616 29.27 3.73 9.07
CA LEU A 616 29.74 2.67 9.95
C LEU A 616 31.20 2.91 10.41
N ALA A 617 32.07 3.39 9.50
CA ALA A 617 33.47 3.67 9.82
C ALA A 617 33.64 4.80 10.86
N THR A 618 32.78 5.83 10.80
CA THR A 618 32.73 6.89 11.83
C THR A 618 32.23 6.40 13.19
N PHE A 619 31.35 5.39 13.23
CA PHE A 619 30.89 4.80 14.50
C PHE A 619 31.90 3.80 15.08
N SER A 620 32.60 3.02 14.25
CA SER A 620 33.60 2.05 14.71
C SER A 620 34.93 2.70 15.10
N GLY A 621 35.27 3.86 14.53
CA GLY A 621 36.53 4.57 14.77
C GLY A 621 36.68 5.25 16.14
N ARG A 622 35.66 5.22 17.01
CA ARG A 622 35.67 5.88 18.33
C ARG A 622 36.15 5.02 19.50
N ASN A 623 36.40 3.71 19.29
CA ASN A 623 36.72 2.77 20.37
C ASN A 623 38.14 2.16 20.31
N GLN A 624 39.11 2.86 19.70
CA GLN A 624 40.52 2.52 19.92
C GLN A 624 41.25 3.73 20.48
N ASP A 625 41.33 3.74 21.82
CA ASP A 625 42.41 4.41 22.52
C ASP A 625 43.75 3.95 21.93
N LYS A 626 44.52 4.91 21.41
CA LYS A 626 45.95 4.77 21.25
C LYS A 626 46.61 6.00 21.85
N ASP A 627 47.58 5.69 22.71
CA ASP A 627 48.49 6.60 23.39
C ASP A 627 49.09 7.70 22.48
N PRO A 628 49.49 8.85 23.05
CA PRO A 628 50.05 9.95 22.31
C PRO A 628 51.54 9.69 22.04
N GLU A 629 51.89 9.21 20.85
CA GLU A 629 53.27 9.29 20.37
C GLU A 629 53.36 9.86 18.96
N ASN A 630 53.97 11.05 18.92
CA ASN A 630 54.78 11.64 17.86
C ASN A 630 54.69 11.03 16.45
N GLY A 631 54.03 11.78 15.57
CA GLY A 631 54.13 11.58 14.13
C GLY A 631 53.29 12.62 13.40
N MET A 632 53.76 13.86 13.39
CA MET A 632 53.23 14.94 12.53
C MET A 632 53.33 14.52 11.06
N PRO A 633 52.25 14.58 10.27
CA PRO A 633 52.35 14.86 8.85
C PRO A 633 51.86 16.29 8.64
N ASN A 634 52.78 17.15 8.19
CA ASN A 634 52.48 18.48 7.67
C ASN A 634 51.40 18.40 6.57
N LEU A 635 50.15 18.67 6.91
CA LEU A 635 49.21 19.25 5.95
C LEU A 635 49.32 20.76 6.09
N GLN A 636 50.09 21.32 5.16
CA GLN A 636 50.19 22.76 4.94
C GLN A 636 48.77 23.32 4.84
N ALA A 637 48.47 24.21 5.79
CA ALA A 637 47.35 25.12 5.71
C ALA A 637 47.59 26.04 4.51
N GLU A 638 47.07 25.67 3.34
CA GLU A 638 46.80 26.64 2.29
C GLU A 638 45.60 27.48 2.74
N THR A 639 45.94 28.59 3.37
CA THR A 639 45.04 29.72 3.61
C THR A 639 44.74 30.38 2.27
N ALA A 640 43.95 29.72 1.43
CA ALA A 640 43.35 30.34 0.26
C ALA A 640 42.03 30.98 0.69
N LEU A 641 42.07 32.29 0.93
CA LEU A 641 40.91 33.18 0.83
C LEU A 641 40.29 33.01 -0.56
N THR A 642 39.42 32.01 -0.74
CA THR A 642 38.56 31.95 -1.91
C THR A 642 37.44 32.97 -1.73
N PRO A 643 37.28 33.94 -2.65
CA PRO A 643 36.22 34.91 -2.57
C PRO A 643 34.88 34.18 -2.66
N ASN A 644 33.89 34.65 -1.91
CA ASN A 644 32.48 34.27 -1.99
C ASN A 644 32.10 33.98 -3.45
N ARG A 645 32.08 32.70 -3.86
CA ARG A 645 31.33 32.27 -5.04
C ARG A 645 29.88 32.59 -4.72
N THR A 646 29.40 33.73 -5.19
CA THR A 646 27.97 33.97 -5.35
C THR A 646 27.42 32.71 -6.01
N ARG A 647 26.54 31.97 -5.31
CA ARG A 647 25.87 30.74 -5.76
C ARG A 647 25.10 31.04 -7.06
N ARG A 648 25.81 31.09 -8.19
CA ARG A 648 25.23 31.19 -9.53
C ARG A 648 24.93 29.77 -9.96
N MET A 649 23.64 29.48 -10.16
CA MET A 649 23.20 28.19 -10.65
C MET A 649 23.82 27.86 -12.01
N VAL A 650 24.11 26.57 -12.23
CA VAL A 650 24.71 26.06 -13.47
C VAL A 650 23.81 26.33 -14.69
N LEU A 651 22.49 26.31 -14.50
CA LEU A 651 21.52 26.59 -15.55
C LEU A 651 20.79 27.92 -15.31
N PRO A 652 20.75 28.82 -16.31
CA PRO A 652 19.95 30.04 -16.21
C PRO A 652 18.46 29.70 -16.23
N PHE A 653 17.66 30.45 -15.46
CA PHE A 653 16.20 30.43 -15.53
C PHE A 653 15.68 31.86 -15.56
N THR A 654 14.47 32.06 -16.07
CA THR A 654 13.82 33.39 -16.08
C THR A 654 12.88 33.48 -14.88
N PRO A 655 13.08 34.42 -13.94
CA PRO A 655 12.15 34.63 -12.84
C PRO A 655 10.77 35.07 -13.36
N LEU A 656 9.69 34.40 -12.94
CA LEU A 656 8.32 34.66 -13.44
C LEU A 656 7.37 35.00 -12.29
N THR A 657 6.54 36.03 -12.50
CA THR A 657 5.43 36.40 -11.62
C THR A 657 4.17 35.62 -11.99
N ILE A 658 3.32 35.35 -11.02
CA ILE A 658 1.95 34.87 -11.25
C ILE A 658 0.98 35.88 -10.68
N SER A 659 0.04 36.36 -11.50
CA SER A 659 -1.04 37.25 -11.08
C SER A 659 -2.38 36.59 -11.38
N PHE A 660 -3.34 36.75 -10.48
CA PHE A 660 -4.68 36.22 -10.65
C PHE A 660 -5.70 37.20 -10.11
N GLN A 661 -6.79 37.37 -10.85
CA GLN A 661 -7.81 38.37 -10.60
C GLN A 661 -9.20 37.75 -10.69
N ASP A 662 -10.00 37.99 -9.65
CA ASP A 662 -11.40 37.57 -9.53
C ASP A 662 -11.59 36.07 -9.79
N VAL A 663 -10.67 35.25 -9.26
CA VAL A 663 -10.73 33.79 -9.46
C VAL A 663 -11.88 33.19 -8.67
N ASN A 664 -12.77 32.51 -9.38
CA ASN A 664 -13.88 31.75 -8.85
C ASN A 664 -13.78 30.29 -9.29
N TYR A 665 -14.20 29.37 -8.42
CA TYR A 665 -14.18 27.94 -8.73
C TYR A 665 -15.48 27.26 -8.28
N TYR A 666 -16.11 26.57 -9.22
CA TYR A 666 -17.38 25.89 -9.05
C TYR A 666 -17.23 24.39 -9.25
N VAL A 667 -17.83 23.60 -8.38
CA VAL A 667 -17.95 22.15 -8.51
C VAL A 667 -19.40 21.73 -8.60
N ASP A 668 -19.69 20.62 -9.27
CA ASP A 668 -21.04 20.06 -9.27
C ASP A 668 -21.40 19.55 -7.87
N THR A 669 -22.61 19.86 -7.42
CA THR A 669 -23.06 19.48 -6.07
C THR A 669 -23.11 17.96 -5.96
N PRO A 670 -22.40 17.34 -5.00
CA PRO A 670 -22.42 15.90 -4.78
C PRO A 670 -23.83 15.36 -4.55
N ALA A 671 -24.10 14.12 -4.97
CA ALA A 671 -25.41 13.48 -4.82
C ALA A 671 -25.90 13.46 -3.36
N GLU A 672 -24.99 13.16 -2.43
CA GLU A 672 -25.25 13.12 -0.98
C GLU A 672 -25.78 14.46 -0.43
N MET A 673 -25.23 15.60 -0.89
CA MET A 673 -25.68 16.92 -0.45
C MET A 673 -27.05 17.29 -1.03
N ARG A 674 -27.37 16.81 -2.24
CA ARG A 674 -28.70 17.00 -2.84
C ARG A 674 -29.78 16.26 -2.06
N GLU A 675 -29.47 15.06 -1.58
CA GLU A 675 -30.37 14.28 -0.71
C GLU A 675 -30.64 14.98 0.63
N HIS A 676 -29.67 15.74 1.14
CA HIS A 676 -29.81 16.58 2.35
C HIS A 676 -30.40 17.98 2.08
N GLY A 677 -31.06 18.19 0.93
CA GLY A 677 -31.82 19.42 0.66
C GLY A 677 -31.04 20.58 0.03
N TYR A 678 -29.78 20.40 -0.38
CA TYR A 678 -29.06 21.44 -1.14
C TYR A 678 -29.55 21.47 -2.61
N MET A 679 -30.38 22.45 -2.93
CA MET A 679 -31.03 22.61 -4.25
C MET A 679 -30.12 23.22 -5.34
N LYS A 680 -29.02 23.89 -4.97
CA LYS A 680 -28.10 24.48 -5.95
C LYS A 680 -27.35 23.38 -6.70
N ARG A 681 -27.32 23.44 -8.04
CA ARG A 681 -26.63 22.46 -8.92
C ARG A 681 -25.10 22.56 -8.86
N LYS A 682 -24.57 23.75 -8.57
CA LYS A 682 -23.14 24.04 -8.45
C LYS A 682 -22.84 24.61 -7.07
N LEU A 683 -21.80 24.10 -6.43
CA LEU A 683 -21.23 24.61 -5.19
C LEU A 683 -20.01 25.47 -5.53
N GLN A 684 -20.02 26.72 -5.08
CA GLN A 684 -18.88 27.62 -5.21
C GLN A 684 -17.91 27.38 -4.06
N LEU A 685 -16.64 27.10 -4.37
CA LEU A 685 -15.61 26.82 -3.38
C LEU A 685 -14.61 27.96 -3.20
N LEU A 686 -14.43 28.82 -4.22
CA LEU A 686 -13.57 30.00 -4.19
C LEU A 686 -14.38 31.22 -4.66
N HIS A 687 -14.23 32.34 -3.97
CA HIS A 687 -15.02 33.56 -4.19
C HIS A 687 -14.10 34.77 -4.44
N ASN A 688 -14.06 35.25 -5.69
CA ASN A 688 -13.36 36.46 -6.12
C ASN A 688 -11.95 36.62 -5.53
N ILE A 689 -11.12 35.59 -5.68
CA ILE A 689 -9.76 35.61 -5.14
C ILE A 689 -8.85 36.42 -6.07
N THR A 690 -8.28 37.50 -5.54
CA THR A 690 -7.34 38.39 -6.26
C THR A 690 -6.01 38.46 -5.52
N GLY A 691 -4.91 38.25 -6.23
CA GLY A 691 -3.57 38.20 -5.64
C GLY A 691 -2.46 38.00 -6.67
N ALA A 692 -1.22 38.07 -6.19
CA ALA A 692 -0.05 37.85 -7.02
C ALA A 692 1.12 37.32 -6.18
N PHE A 693 1.92 36.42 -6.78
CA PHE A 693 3.18 35.93 -6.22
C PHE A 693 4.35 36.39 -7.09
N GLN A 694 5.39 36.90 -6.45
CA GLN A 694 6.53 37.54 -7.10
C GLN A 694 7.81 36.70 -6.95
N PRO A 695 8.77 36.82 -7.88
CA PRO A 695 10.06 36.15 -7.77
C PRO A 695 10.84 36.53 -6.53
N ARG A 696 11.62 35.58 -6.00
CA ARG A 696 12.46 35.72 -4.78
C ARG A 696 11.67 35.89 -3.48
N ILE A 697 10.34 35.92 -3.54
CA ILE A 697 9.47 35.99 -2.37
C ILE A 697 9.00 34.57 -2.03
N LEU A 698 9.21 34.16 -0.78
CA LEU A 698 8.60 32.96 -0.22
C LEU A 698 7.22 33.32 0.36
N SER A 699 6.17 32.93 -0.36
CA SER A 699 4.78 33.24 0.00
C SER A 699 4.09 32.07 0.72
N ALA A 700 3.53 32.33 1.89
CA ALA A 700 2.73 31.38 2.66
C ALA A 700 1.23 31.53 2.35
N LEU A 701 0.56 30.43 2.05
CA LEU A 701 -0.91 30.34 1.95
C LEU A 701 -1.45 29.64 3.20
N MET A 702 -2.09 30.40 4.08
CA MET A 702 -2.59 29.91 5.37
C MET A 702 -4.11 30.08 5.50
N GLY A 703 -4.67 29.42 6.51
CA GLY A 703 -6.11 29.44 6.81
C GLY A 703 -6.55 28.14 7.48
N VAL A 704 -7.75 28.13 8.04
CA VAL A 704 -8.32 26.94 8.69
C VAL A 704 -8.53 25.77 7.71
N THR A 705 -8.64 24.54 8.23
CA THR A 705 -8.99 23.36 7.41
C THR A 705 -10.33 23.60 6.69
N GLY A 706 -10.40 23.30 5.40
CA GLY A 706 -11.60 23.54 4.60
C GLY A 706 -11.78 24.98 4.10
N ALA A 707 -10.81 25.88 4.31
CA ALA A 707 -10.81 27.23 3.74
C ALA A 707 -10.62 27.30 2.21
N GLY A 708 -10.25 26.19 1.56
CA GLY A 708 -10.02 26.14 0.11
C GLY A 708 -8.58 26.38 -0.33
N LYS A 709 -7.59 26.32 0.59
CA LYS A 709 -6.15 26.52 0.31
C LYS A 709 -5.61 25.61 -0.81
N THR A 710 -5.72 24.29 -0.63
CA THR A 710 -5.30 23.31 -1.64
C THR A 710 -6.12 23.44 -2.92
N THR A 711 -7.40 23.82 -2.82
CA THR A 711 -8.24 24.09 -4.00
C THR A 711 -7.71 25.27 -4.81
N LEU A 712 -7.33 26.38 -4.15
CA LEU A 712 -6.72 27.53 -4.79
C LEU A 712 -5.36 27.16 -5.40
N LEU A 713 -4.51 26.47 -4.64
CA LEU A 713 -3.20 26.02 -5.12
C LEU A 713 -3.34 25.13 -6.36
N ASP A 714 -4.29 24.19 -6.36
CA ASP A 714 -4.55 23.31 -7.50
C ASP A 714 -5.12 24.04 -8.73
N VAL A 715 -5.95 25.06 -8.53
CA VAL A 715 -6.47 25.91 -9.62
C VAL A 715 -5.32 26.70 -10.25
N LEU A 716 -4.48 27.33 -9.43
CA LEU A 716 -3.32 28.09 -9.88
C LEU A 716 -2.28 27.18 -10.54
N ALA A 717 -2.03 25.99 -10.00
CA ALA A 717 -1.17 24.98 -10.59
C ALA A 717 -1.77 24.32 -11.86
N GLY A 718 -3.08 24.45 -12.07
CA GLY A 718 -3.76 23.85 -13.21
C GLY A 718 -4.00 22.35 -13.11
N ARG A 719 -4.10 21.84 -11.88
CA ARG A 719 -4.33 20.42 -11.58
C ARG A 719 -5.81 20.06 -11.45
N LYS A 720 -6.69 21.04 -11.20
CA LYS A 720 -8.15 20.82 -11.23
C LYS A 720 -8.59 20.57 -12.67
N THR A 721 -9.02 19.33 -12.94
CA THR A 721 -9.51 18.91 -14.26
C THR A 721 -11.04 18.75 -14.34
N GLY A 722 -11.73 18.93 -13.21
CA GLY A 722 -13.19 19.04 -13.13
C GLY A 722 -13.59 20.39 -12.54
N GLY A 723 -14.88 20.74 -12.64
CA GLY A 723 -15.38 22.05 -12.22
C GLY A 723 -15.20 23.14 -13.28
N VAL A 724 -15.74 24.33 -12.98
CA VAL A 724 -15.62 25.53 -13.83
C VAL A 724 -14.77 26.56 -13.10
N ILE A 725 -13.71 27.04 -13.77
CA ILE A 725 -12.84 28.12 -13.28
C ILE A 725 -13.24 29.39 -14.03
N GLU A 726 -13.53 30.46 -13.29
CA GLU A 726 -13.76 31.81 -13.82
C GLU A 726 -12.71 32.75 -13.22
N GLY A 727 -12.46 33.89 -13.87
CA GLY A 727 -11.40 34.84 -13.51
C GLY A 727 -10.21 34.80 -14.48
N ASP A 728 -9.25 35.71 -14.30
CA ASP A 728 -8.05 35.83 -15.14
C ASP A 728 -6.81 35.35 -14.37
N ILE A 729 -6.01 34.48 -14.98
CA ILE A 729 -4.75 33.97 -14.42
C ILE A 729 -3.64 34.22 -15.43
N ARG A 730 -2.64 35.02 -15.06
CA ARG A 730 -1.53 35.41 -15.91
C ARG A 730 -0.18 35.04 -15.32
N ILE A 731 0.76 34.69 -16.19
CA ILE A 731 2.15 34.34 -15.88
C ILE A 731 3.07 35.32 -16.61
N GLY A 732 3.84 36.12 -15.86
CA GLY A 732 4.69 37.16 -16.44
C GLY A 732 3.92 38.22 -17.26
N GLY A 733 2.64 38.44 -16.96
CA GLY A 733 1.75 39.33 -17.70
C GLY A 733 1.02 38.69 -18.90
N TYR A 734 1.34 37.45 -19.26
CA TYR A 734 0.69 36.71 -20.35
C TYR A 734 -0.39 35.74 -19.84
N PRO A 735 -1.47 35.47 -20.58
CA PRO A 735 -2.47 34.48 -20.20
C PRO A 735 -1.87 33.08 -19.96
N LYS A 736 -2.31 32.40 -18.90
CA LYS A 736 -1.81 31.06 -18.56
C LYS A 736 -2.24 30.01 -19.61
N ILE A 737 -1.27 29.40 -20.28
CA ILE A 737 -1.49 28.25 -21.18
C ILE A 737 -1.38 26.94 -20.40
N GLN A 738 -2.53 26.30 -20.13
CA GLN A 738 -2.60 25.13 -19.26
C GLN A 738 -1.79 23.91 -19.73
N GLN A 739 -1.64 23.70 -21.04
CA GLN A 739 -0.97 22.51 -21.60
C GLN A 739 0.53 22.51 -21.36
N THR A 740 1.16 23.68 -21.37
CA THR A 740 2.61 23.85 -21.31
C THR A 740 3.09 24.39 -19.96
N PHE A 741 2.16 24.80 -19.09
CA PHE A 741 2.44 25.36 -17.77
C PHE A 741 3.33 24.46 -16.89
N ALA A 742 3.15 23.13 -16.95
CA ALA A 742 3.95 22.17 -16.22
C ALA A 742 5.46 22.21 -16.57
N ARG A 743 5.86 22.84 -17.68
CA ARG A 743 7.27 23.01 -18.05
C ARG A 743 7.97 24.12 -17.27
N ILE A 744 7.21 25.08 -16.75
CA ILE A 744 7.75 26.25 -16.03
C ILE A 744 7.39 26.24 -14.53
N SER A 745 6.52 25.32 -14.11
CA SER A 745 6.08 25.15 -12.73
C SER A 745 6.47 23.78 -12.17
N GLY A 746 7.01 23.74 -10.95
CA GLY A 746 7.10 22.53 -10.13
C GLY A 746 5.93 22.45 -9.14
N TYR A 747 5.45 21.25 -8.84
CA TYR A 747 4.39 21.05 -7.84
C TYR A 747 4.75 19.88 -6.91
N CYS A 748 4.98 20.19 -5.64
CA CYS A 748 5.16 19.19 -4.58
C CYS A 748 3.80 18.85 -3.97
N GLU A 749 3.36 17.59 -4.16
CA GLU A 749 2.11 17.08 -3.59
C GLU A 749 2.24 16.82 -2.07
N GLN A 750 1.12 16.86 -1.35
CA GLN A 750 1.08 16.53 0.08
C GLN A 750 1.54 15.09 0.38
N THR A 751 1.28 14.16 -0.54
CA THR A 751 1.72 12.76 -0.41
C THR A 751 2.95 12.47 -1.25
N ASP A 752 4.03 12.04 -0.60
CA ASP A 752 5.30 11.80 -1.27
C ASP A 752 5.34 10.44 -1.99
N VAL A 753 4.86 10.42 -3.24
CA VAL A 753 4.78 9.21 -4.06
C VAL A 753 5.99 9.08 -4.98
N HIS A 754 6.84 8.10 -4.72
CA HIS A 754 8.05 7.80 -5.51
C HIS A 754 8.17 6.31 -5.80
N SER A 755 8.88 5.94 -6.87
CA SER A 755 9.15 4.53 -7.19
C SER A 755 10.07 3.91 -6.12
N PRO A 756 9.68 2.78 -5.49
CA PRO A 756 10.36 2.28 -4.29
C PRO A 756 11.74 1.66 -4.55
N GLN A 757 12.05 1.26 -5.78
CA GLN A 757 13.25 0.47 -6.14
C GLN A 757 14.39 1.30 -6.75
N ILE A 758 14.21 2.61 -6.81
CA ILE A 758 15.17 3.57 -7.37
C ILE A 758 15.87 4.28 -6.21
N THR A 759 17.11 4.73 -6.41
CA THR A 759 17.82 5.54 -5.41
C THR A 759 17.39 7.01 -5.45
N VAL A 760 17.76 7.78 -4.43
CA VAL A 760 17.56 9.24 -4.38
C VAL A 760 18.18 9.92 -5.62
N GLY A 761 19.46 9.66 -5.88
CA GLY A 761 20.17 10.26 -7.01
C GLY A 761 19.62 9.86 -8.37
N GLU A 762 19.22 8.60 -8.54
CA GLU A 762 18.60 8.10 -9.77
C GLU A 762 17.22 8.72 -10.01
N SER A 763 16.44 8.95 -8.94
CA SER A 763 15.12 9.60 -9.04
C SER A 763 15.23 11.04 -9.53
N VAL A 764 16.21 11.78 -9.00
CA VAL A 764 16.50 13.16 -9.44
C VAL A 764 17.05 13.17 -10.87
N ALA A 765 17.99 12.29 -11.20
CA ALA A 765 18.54 12.18 -12.55
C ALA A 765 17.48 11.78 -13.60
N TYR A 766 16.55 10.90 -13.25
CA TYR A 766 15.42 10.52 -14.10
C TYR A 766 14.52 11.72 -14.41
N SER A 767 14.21 12.53 -13.39
CA SER A 767 13.43 13.75 -13.58
C SER A 767 14.17 14.78 -14.44
N ALA A 768 15.47 14.96 -14.20
CA ALA A 768 16.33 15.84 -14.98
C ALA A 768 16.34 15.44 -16.47
N TRP A 769 16.48 14.15 -16.77
CA TRP A 769 16.50 13.66 -18.15
C TRP A 769 15.21 14.00 -18.91
N LEU A 770 14.06 13.84 -18.26
CA LEU A 770 12.76 13.99 -18.91
C LEU A 770 12.27 15.44 -19.01
N ARG A 771 12.59 16.27 -18.02
CA ARG A 771 12.04 17.64 -17.91
C ARG A 771 12.99 18.73 -18.39
N LEU A 772 14.30 18.50 -18.43
CA LEU A 772 15.22 19.48 -18.99
C LEU A 772 15.17 19.50 -20.53
N PRO A 773 15.37 20.68 -21.16
CA PRO A 773 15.45 20.80 -22.61
C PRO A 773 16.58 19.94 -23.24
N PRO A 774 16.40 19.43 -24.48
CA PRO A 774 17.39 18.59 -25.16
C PRO A 774 18.68 19.32 -25.55
N GLU A 775 18.70 20.66 -25.51
CA GLU A 775 19.88 21.47 -25.80
C GLU A 775 20.95 21.39 -24.69
N ILE A 776 20.58 20.92 -23.49
CA ILE A 776 21.48 20.81 -22.36
C ILE A 776 22.28 19.50 -22.46
N ASP A 777 23.60 19.62 -22.46
CA ASP A 777 24.50 18.47 -22.50
C ASP A 777 24.37 17.57 -21.26
N SER A 778 24.65 16.27 -21.43
CA SER A 778 24.57 15.30 -20.34
C SER A 778 25.53 15.61 -19.20
N LYS A 779 26.69 16.26 -19.46
CA LYS A 779 27.62 16.66 -18.39
C LYS A 779 27.03 17.79 -17.56
N ALA A 780 26.53 18.84 -18.20
CA ALA A 780 25.86 19.96 -17.54
C ALA A 780 24.63 19.50 -16.75
N ARG A 781 23.86 18.54 -17.28
CA ARG A 781 22.73 17.91 -16.57
C ARG A 781 23.19 17.22 -15.28
N ASN A 782 24.27 16.44 -15.32
CA ASN A 782 24.76 15.73 -14.13
C ASN A 782 25.34 16.70 -13.08
N GLU A 783 26.02 17.75 -13.52
CA GLU A 783 26.48 18.83 -12.63
C GLU A 783 25.30 19.53 -11.95
N PHE A 784 24.23 19.82 -12.70
CA PHE A 784 23.00 20.39 -12.14
C PHE A 784 22.28 19.44 -11.16
N VAL A 785 22.26 18.13 -11.44
CA VAL A 785 21.73 17.13 -10.49
C VAL A 785 22.52 17.15 -9.19
N ASN A 786 23.85 17.22 -9.24
CA ASN A 786 24.69 17.30 -8.04
C ASN A 786 24.43 18.60 -7.27
N GLU A 787 24.30 19.73 -7.96
CA GLU A 787 23.98 21.03 -7.35
C GLU A 787 22.62 21.00 -6.62
N VAL A 788 21.60 20.38 -7.23
CA VAL A 788 20.28 20.23 -6.62
C VAL A 788 20.34 19.34 -5.38
N LEU A 789 21.09 18.23 -5.43
CA LEU A 789 21.28 17.35 -4.28
C LEU A 789 22.02 18.06 -3.14
N GLU A 790 22.99 18.91 -3.44
CA GLU A 790 23.71 19.73 -2.46
C GLU A 790 22.79 20.81 -1.85
N THR A 791 22.02 21.52 -2.69
CA THR A 791 21.11 22.59 -2.26
C THR A 791 20.02 22.09 -1.29
N ILE A 792 19.57 20.84 -1.50
CA ILE A 792 18.54 20.18 -0.68
C ILE A 792 19.18 19.31 0.44
N GLU A 793 20.51 19.30 0.58
CA GLU A 793 21.25 18.54 1.60
C GLU A 793 21.01 17.00 1.55
N LEU A 794 20.86 16.43 0.34
CA LEU A 794 20.60 14.99 0.10
C LEU A 794 21.84 14.19 -0.33
N ASP A 795 23.02 14.82 -0.43
CA ASP A 795 24.23 14.18 -0.96
C ASP A 795 24.63 12.91 -0.18
N GLU A 796 24.55 12.95 1.16
CA GLU A 796 24.88 11.82 2.05
C GLU A 796 24.03 10.56 1.80
N ILE A 797 22.81 10.73 1.29
CA ILE A 797 21.85 9.63 1.08
C ILE A 797 21.54 9.37 -0.41
N ARG A 798 22.35 9.93 -1.32
CA ARG A 798 22.17 9.81 -2.78
C ARG A 798 21.97 8.38 -3.26
N ASP A 799 22.70 7.42 -2.69
CA ASP A 799 22.67 6.01 -3.10
C ASP A 799 21.68 5.16 -2.30
N SER A 800 20.93 5.76 -1.38
CA SER A 800 19.90 5.07 -0.59
C SER A 800 18.66 4.79 -1.43
N LEU A 801 18.09 3.59 -1.27
CA LEU A 801 16.82 3.22 -1.91
C LEU A 801 15.65 4.00 -1.29
N VAL A 802 14.75 4.46 -2.15
CA VAL A 802 13.57 5.22 -1.73
C VAL A 802 12.63 4.40 -0.85
N GLY A 803 12.35 3.15 -1.22
CA GLY A 803 11.47 2.24 -0.48
C GLY A 803 9.98 2.63 -0.47
N ILE A 804 9.16 1.75 0.11
CA ILE A 804 7.71 1.89 0.21
C ILE A 804 7.38 2.76 1.44
N SER A 805 6.56 3.79 1.24
CA SER A 805 6.17 4.72 2.30
C SER A 805 5.59 3.98 3.52
N GLY A 806 6.08 4.33 4.72
CA GLY A 806 5.67 3.75 6.00
C GLY A 806 6.10 2.31 6.25
N VAL A 807 6.87 1.68 5.34
CA VAL A 807 7.34 0.30 5.50
C VAL A 807 8.86 0.24 5.52
N ASN A 808 9.53 0.84 4.52
CA ASN A 808 10.99 0.78 4.41
C ASN A 808 11.56 1.92 3.53
N GLY A 809 12.90 2.07 3.56
CA GLY A 809 13.63 3.05 2.76
C GLY A 809 13.84 4.38 3.48
N LEU A 810 13.53 5.49 2.81
CA LEU A 810 13.73 6.84 3.32
C LEU A 810 12.75 7.21 4.43
N SER A 811 13.21 8.02 5.38
CA SER A 811 12.34 8.69 6.36
C SER A 811 11.37 9.66 5.67
N THR A 812 10.32 10.08 6.38
CA THR A 812 9.33 11.06 5.87
C THR A 812 10.01 12.37 5.45
N GLU A 813 10.92 12.87 6.29
CA GLU A 813 11.76 14.06 6.06
C GLU A 813 12.60 13.96 4.77
N GLN A 814 13.36 12.87 4.64
CA GLN A 814 14.20 12.62 3.47
C GLN A 814 13.38 12.47 2.20
N ARG A 815 12.21 11.84 2.30
CA ARG A 815 11.30 11.65 1.17
C ARG A 815 10.68 12.96 0.71
N LYS A 816 10.32 13.86 1.63
CA LYS A 816 9.84 15.22 1.30
C LYS A 816 10.90 16.05 0.59
N ARG A 817 12.12 16.02 1.10
CA ARG A 817 13.27 16.63 0.42
C ARG A 817 13.49 16.06 -0.97
N LEU A 818 13.36 14.74 -1.14
CA LEU A 818 13.42 14.11 -2.46
C LEU A 818 12.29 14.61 -3.38
N THR A 819 11.07 14.78 -2.89
CA THR A 819 9.97 15.38 -3.66
C THR A 819 10.33 16.78 -4.15
N ILE A 820 10.88 17.63 -3.27
CA ILE A 820 11.34 18.98 -3.63
C ILE A 820 12.47 18.91 -4.67
N ALA A 821 13.46 18.03 -4.49
CA ALA A 821 14.57 17.88 -5.43
C ALA A 821 14.13 17.41 -6.83
N VAL A 822 13.19 16.45 -6.89
CA VAL A 822 12.63 15.91 -8.14
C VAL A 822 11.88 16.98 -8.94
N GLU A 823 11.22 17.92 -8.26
CA GLU A 823 10.53 19.04 -8.91
C GLU A 823 11.51 20.17 -9.26
N LEU A 824 12.48 20.48 -8.39
CA LEU A 824 13.48 21.54 -8.59
C LEU A 824 14.42 21.26 -9.77
N VAL A 825 14.76 20.00 -10.03
CA VAL A 825 15.66 19.62 -11.14
C VAL A 825 15.06 19.85 -12.53
N SER A 826 13.78 20.19 -12.62
CA SER A 826 13.19 20.68 -13.87
C SER A 826 13.57 22.12 -14.22
N ASN A 827 14.37 22.77 -13.36
CA ASN A 827 14.69 24.20 -13.40
C ASN A 827 13.44 25.10 -13.51
N PRO A 828 12.41 24.89 -12.67
CA PRO A 828 11.16 25.65 -12.78
C PRO A 828 11.35 27.09 -12.29
N SER A 829 10.58 28.02 -12.84
CA SER A 829 10.54 29.41 -12.38
C SER A 829 9.58 29.60 -11.20
N ILE A 830 8.54 28.77 -11.14
CA ILE A 830 7.48 28.81 -10.12
C ILE A 830 7.43 27.45 -9.43
N ILE A 831 7.37 27.41 -8.11
CA ILE A 831 7.25 26.17 -7.35
C ILE A 831 6.07 26.30 -6.39
N PHE A 832 5.12 25.38 -6.52
CA PHE A 832 4.01 25.20 -5.58
C PHE A 832 4.34 24.05 -4.65
N MET A 833 4.16 24.24 -3.34
CA MET A 833 4.36 23.18 -2.35
C MET A 833 3.11 23.03 -1.50
N ASP A 834 2.45 21.88 -1.60
CA ASP A 834 1.27 21.60 -0.77
C ASP A 834 1.72 20.95 0.55
N GLU A 835 1.64 21.72 1.64
CA GLU A 835 2.01 21.32 3.00
C GLU A 835 3.40 20.65 3.11
N PRO A 836 4.50 21.35 2.76
CA PRO A 836 5.85 20.79 2.82
C PRO A 836 6.28 20.37 4.23
N THR A 837 5.59 20.85 5.27
CA THR A 837 5.91 20.58 6.68
C THR A 837 5.04 19.50 7.32
N SER A 838 4.03 18.96 6.63
CA SER A 838 3.11 17.96 7.21
C SER A 838 3.82 16.65 7.60
N GLY A 839 3.49 16.09 8.78
CA GLY A 839 4.06 14.82 9.22
C GLY A 839 5.57 14.84 9.52
N LEU A 840 6.15 16.04 9.73
CA LEU A 840 7.54 16.23 10.12
C LEU A 840 7.65 16.74 11.57
N ASP A 841 8.81 16.48 12.19
CA ASP A 841 9.20 17.07 13.48
C ASP A 841 9.81 18.48 13.32
N ALA A 842 10.13 19.16 14.43
CA ALA A 842 10.75 20.49 14.43
C ALA A 842 11.97 20.58 13.54
N ARG A 843 12.86 19.62 13.74
CA ARG A 843 14.20 19.62 13.17
C ARG A 843 14.11 19.30 11.69
N ALA A 844 13.37 18.25 11.34
CA ALA A 844 12.99 17.86 9.99
C ALA A 844 12.31 19.00 9.26
N THR A 845 11.38 19.70 9.92
CA THR A 845 10.69 20.85 9.35
C THR A 845 11.65 22.01 9.12
N ALA A 846 12.52 22.33 10.09
CA ALA A 846 13.52 23.37 9.94
C ALA A 846 14.51 23.06 8.80
N ILE A 847 14.93 21.80 8.66
CA ILE A 847 15.78 21.33 7.55
C ILE A 847 15.05 21.50 6.21
N VAL A 848 13.80 21.05 6.10
CA VAL A 848 12.99 21.19 4.89
C VAL A 848 12.75 22.67 4.57
N MET A 849 12.36 23.50 5.54
CA MET A 849 12.11 24.93 5.34
C MET A 849 13.38 25.71 5.01
N ARG A 850 14.53 25.32 5.57
CA ARG A 850 15.84 25.84 5.16
C ARG A 850 16.12 25.52 3.69
N ALA A 851 15.85 24.28 3.25
CA ALA A 851 15.98 23.91 1.85
C ALA A 851 15.00 24.71 0.97
N VAL A 852 13.76 24.91 1.40
CA VAL A 852 12.76 25.74 0.69
C VAL A 852 13.22 27.20 0.58
N LYS A 853 13.76 27.79 1.65
CA LYS A 853 14.30 29.16 1.64
C LYS A 853 15.50 29.28 0.71
N ASN A 854 16.44 28.32 0.77
CA ASN A 854 17.56 28.24 -0.18
C ASN A 854 17.06 28.23 -1.63
N VAL A 855 15.96 27.52 -1.92
CA VAL A 855 15.35 27.49 -3.26
C VAL A 855 14.73 28.84 -3.62
N ALA A 856 14.02 29.51 -2.71
CA ALA A 856 13.49 30.86 -2.96
C ALA A 856 14.62 31.88 -3.22
N ASP A 857 15.70 31.81 -2.45
CA ASP A 857 16.87 32.69 -2.55
C ASP A 857 17.61 32.59 -3.89
N THR A 858 17.44 31.48 -4.62
CA THR A 858 17.93 31.37 -6.01
C THR A 858 17.21 32.30 -6.99
N GLY A 859 16.12 32.97 -6.57
CA GLY A 859 15.33 33.91 -7.37
C GLY A 859 14.03 33.33 -7.94
N ARG A 860 13.60 32.16 -7.48
CA ARG A 860 12.35 31.50 -7.90
C ARG A 860 11.14 32.04 -7.15
N THR A 861 9.96 31.90 -7.74
CA THR A 861 8.68 32.19 -7.08
C THR A 861 8.23 30.95 -6.34
N VAL A 862 8.22 30.98 -5.01
CA VAL A 862 7.86 29.81 -4.18
C VAL A 862 6.61 30.10 -3.38
N VAL A 863 5.60 29.26 -3.54
CA VAL A 863 4.32 29.35 -2.84
C VAL A 863 4.10 28.06 -2.10
N CYS A 864 3.87 28.12 -0.79
CA CYS A 864 3.55 26.92 -0.03
C CYS A 864 2.30 27.09 0.83
N THR A 865 1.48 26.05 0.90
CA THR A 865 0.40 25.97 1.90
C THR A 865 0.98 25.51 3.23
N ILE A 866 0.64 26.19 4.32
CA ILE A 866 1.03 25.78 5.66
C ILE A 866 -0.17 25.90 6.60
N HIS A 867 -0.31 24.91 7.47
CA HIS A 867 -1.42 24.84 8.40
C HIS A 867 -1.15 25.64 9.69
N GLN A 868 -0.08 25.32 10.44
CA GLN A 868 0.33 26.05 11.66
C GLN A 868 1.85 25.90 11.89
N PRO A 869 2.68 26.86 11.45
CA PRO A 869 4.14 26.80 11.63
C PRO A 869 4.59 27.22 13.04
N SER A 870 5.82 26.86 13.42
CA SER A 870 6.49 27.45 14.59
C SER A 870 6.83 28.93 14.32
N ILE A 871 7.18 29.67 15.36
CA ILE A 871 7.54 31.10 15.26
C ILE A 871 8.68 31.28 14.24
N ASP A 872 9.76 30.50 14.38
CA ASP A 872 10.93 30.58 13.49
C ASP A 872 10.56 30.30 12.02
N ILE A 873 9.67 29.34 11.77
CA ILE A 873 9.23 29.00 10.41
C ILE A 873 8.28 30.08 9.87
N PHE A 874 7.38 30.60 10.69
CA PHE A 874 6.45 31.65 10.30
C PHE A 874 7.19 32.93 9.89
N GLU A 875 8.24 33.29 10.65
CA GLU A 875 9.08 34.46 10.39
C GLU A 875 10.03 34.26 9.20
N ALA A 876 10.20 33.03 8.69
CA ALA A 876 10.96 32.76 7.46
C ALA A 876 10.19 33.16 6.18
N PHE A 877 8.86 33.35 6.28
CA PHE A 877 8.01 33.79 5.18
C PHE A 877 8.12 35.29 4.93
N ASP A 878 8.20 35.65 3.66
CA ASP A 878 8.27 37.05 3.24
C ASP A 878 6.86 37.65 3.10
N GLU A 879 5.90 36.85 2.59
CA GLU A 879 4.51 37.25 2.34
C GLU A 879 3.52 36.20 2.83
N LEU A 880 2.34 36.64 3.29
CA LEU A 880 1.24 35.81 3.77
C LEU A 880 -0.05 36.12 3.01
N MET A 881 -0.72 35.07 2.52
CA MET A 881 -2.12 35.11 2.10
C MET A 881 -2.95 34.25 3.04
N LEU A 882 -3.93 34.86 3.73
CA LEU A 882 -4.78 34.19 4.70
C LEU A 882 -6.21 34.03 4.16
N MET A 883 -6.71 32.80 4.17
CA MET A 883 -8.06 32.44 3.74
C MET A 883 -8.96 32.05 4.91
N LYS A 884 -10.22 32.50 4.87
CA LYS A 884 -11.27 32.05 5.81
C LYS A 884 -12.08 30.89 5.24
N ARG A 885 -12.84 30.21 6.11
CA ARG A 885 -13.80 29.18 5.70
C ARG A 885 -14.85 29.81 4.77
N GLY A 886 -15.07 29.20 3.62
CA GLY A 886 -15.90 29.77 2.55
C GLY A 886 -15.10 30.18 1.31
N GLY A 887 -13.77 30.14 1.34
CA GLY A 887 -12.96 30.38 0.14
C GLY A 887 -12.80 31.84 -0.21
N GLU A 888 -12.67 32.70 0.80
CA GLU A 888 -12.44 34.14 0.69
C GLU A 888 -11.14 34.54 1.39
N LEU A 889 -10.48 35.59 0.88
CA LEU A 889 -9.29 36.18 1.48
C LEU A 889 -9.65 37.18 2.57
N ILE A 890 -8.90 37.15 3.67
CA ILE A 890 -9.04 38.08 4.80
C ILE A 890 -7.77 38.89 5.07
N TYR A 891 -6.64 38.48 4.48
CA TYR A 891 -5.36 39.18 4.53
C TYR A 891 -4.49 38.74 3.34
N ALA A 892 -3.80 39.68 2.70
CA ALA A 892 -2.74 39.38 1.74
C ALA A 892 -1.69 40.49 1.78
N GLY A 893 -0.53 40.22 2.38
CA GLY A 893 0.50 41.23 2.63
C GLY A 893 1.78 40.65 3.26
N PRO A 894 2.78 41.50 3.53
CA PRO A 894 4.05 41.08 4.12
C PRO A 894 3.91 40.65 5.58
N VAL A 895 4.63 39.62 6.00
CA VAL A 895 4.63 39.16 7.41
C VAL A 895 5.25 40.22 8.33
N GLY A 896 6.33 40.86 7.86
CA GLY A 896 7.09 41.87 8.60
C GLY A 896 8.07 41.26 9.61
N HIS A 897 9.10 42.03 9.98
CA HIS A 897 10.08 41.57 10.98
C HIS A 897 9.37 41.26 12.31
N HIS A 898 9.62 40.09 12.88
CA HIS A 898 8.93 39.60 14.08
C HIS A 898 7.39 39.55 13.97
N SER A 899 6.85 39.33 12.76
CA SER A 899 5.39 39.26 12.48
C SER A 899 4.61 40.55 12.77
N CYS A 900 5.29 41.71 12.79
CA CYS A 900 4.69 42.94 13.31
C CYS A 900 3.54 43.49 12.45
N GLU A 901 3.59 43.33 11.13
CA GLU A 901 2.58 43.88 10.21
C GLU A 901 1.25 43.12 10.30
N VAL A 902 1.33 41.78 10.40
CA VAL A 902 0.16 40.91 10.61
C VAL A 902 -0.49 41.21 11.96
N ILE A 903 0.31 41.33 13.02
CA ILE A 903 -0.20 41.62 14.37
C ILE A 903 -0.89 42.98 14.42
N LYS A 904 -0.28 44.02 13.85
CA LYS A 904 -0.87 45.37 13.79
C LYS A 904 -2.21 45.37 13.04
N TYR A 905 -2.31 44.66 11.91
CA TYR A 905 -3.53 44.59 11.12
C TYR A 905 -4.71 44.04 11.92
N PHE A 906 -4.54 42.86 12.54
CA PHE A 906 -5.63 42.24 13.29
C PHE A 906 -5.92 42.95 14.63
N GLN A 907 -4.91 43.54 15.28
CA GLN A 907 -5.13 44.34 16.50
C GLN A 907 -5.81 45.69 16.25
N ALA A 908 -5.76 46.22 15.03
CA ALA A 908 -6.48 47.42 14.65
C ALA A 908 -8.01 47.19 14.57
N ILE A 909 -8.45 45.93 14.48
CA ILE A 909 -9.87 45.56 14.43
C ILE A 909 -10.46 45.63 15.84
N PRO A 910 -11.53 46.42 16.07
CA PRO A 910 -12.15 46.53 17.40
C PRO A 910 -12.64 45.17 17.91
N GLY A 911 -12.32 44.86 19.17
CA GLY A 911 -12.76 43.62 19.85
C GLY A 911 -11.82 42.42 19.70
N VAL A 912 -10.78 42.49 18.86
CA VAL A 912 -9.76 41.42 18.76
C VAL A 912 -8.83 41.45 20.00
N PRO A 913 -8.62 40.32 20.69
CA PRO A 913 -7.73 40.25 21.86
C PRO A 913 -6.26 40.43 21.46
N ARG A 914 -5.51 41.19 22.27
CA ARG A 914 -4.07 41.37 22.08
C ARG A 914 -3.31 40.05 22.27
N ILE A 915 -2.22 39.88 21.51
CA ILE A 915 -1.35 38.71 21.62
C ILE A 915 -0.64 38.69 22.98
N LYS A 916 -0.57 37.52 23.61
CA LYS A 916 0.17 37.32 24.88
C LYS A 916 1.67 37.22 24.62
N GLU A 917 2.50 37.56 25.61
CA GLU A 917 3.95 37.38 25.50
C GLU A 917 4.31 35.91 25.27
N LYS A 918 5.28 35.64 24.38
CA LYS A 918 5.74 34.30 23.95
C LYS A 918 4.70 33.42 23.26
N TYR A 919 3.53 33.96 22.92
CA TYR A 919 2.50 33.23 22.19
C TYR A 919 2.79 33.22 20.68
N ASN A 920 2.52 32.11 20.00
CA ASN A 920 2.82 31.98 18.57
C ASN A 920 1.90 32.88 17.71
N PRO A 921 2.43 33.85 16.93
CA PRO A 921 1.62 34.73 16.09
C PRO A 921 0.72 34.00 15.10
N SER A 922 1.19 32.89 14.51
CA SER A 922 0.39 32.13 13.53
C SER A 922 -0.81 31.44 14.17
N THR A 923 -0.64 30.93 15.40
CA THR A 923 -1.72 30.32 16.17
C THR A 923 -2.76 31.36 16.56
N TRP A 924 -2.30 32.49 17.12
CA TRP A 924 -3.17 33.60 17.53
C TRP A 924 -3.99 34.11 16.36
N MET A 925 -3.36 34.33 15.20
CA MET A 925 -4.03 34.79 13.99
C MET A 925 -5.15 33.83 13.54
N LEU A 926 -4.95 32.52 13.59
CA LEU A 926 -5.97 31.54 13.19
C LEU A 926 -7.11 31.44 14.21
N GLU A 927 -6.84 31.66 15.50
CA GLU A 927 -7.86 31.69 16.55
C GLU A 927 -8.76 32.93 16.44
N VAL A 928 -8.16 34.11 16.24
CA VAL A 928 -8.92 35.38 16.12
C VAL A 928 -9.72 35.47 14.83
N THR A 929 -9.32 34.73 13.79
CA THR A 929 -10.04 34.64 12.50
C THR A 929 -10.97 33.42 12.41
N SER A 930 -11.23 32.75 13.53
CA SER A 930 -12.17 31.63 13.60
C SER A 930 -13.63 32.09 13.42
N THR A 931 -14.47 31.19 12.90
CA THR A 931 -15.91 31.47 12.69
C THR A 931 -16.65 31.80 13.99
N SER A 932 -16.24 31.19 15.11
CA SER A 932 -16.79 31.50 16.44
C SER A 932 -16.51 32.94 16.84
N MET A 933 -15.29 33.42 16.58
CA MET A 933 -14.89 34.79 16.89
C MET A 933 -15.57 35.80 15.95
N GLU A 934 -15.71 35.45 14.67
CA GLU A 934 -16.43 36.25 13.66
C GLU A 934 -17.89 36.49 14.08
N VAL A 935 -18.57 35.45 14.57
CA VAL A 935 -19.95 35.55 15.11
C VAL A 935 -19.99 36.36 16.40
N GLN A 936 -19.03 36.17 17.31
CA GLN A 936 -18.96 36.91 18.58
C GLN A 936 -18.75 38.42 18.37
N LEU A 937 -17.93 38.78 17.37
CA LEU A 937 -17.65 40.17 17.00
C LEU A 937 -18.74 40.77 16.11
N GLY A 938 -19.57 39.95 15.46
CA GLY A 938 -20.58 40.41 14.50
C GLY A 938 -19.97 41.07 13.26
N ALA A 939 -18.74 40.71 12.88
CA ALA A 939 -17.97 41.36 11.82
C ALA A 939 -17.56 40.34 10.75
N ASP A 940 -17.62 40.69 9.45
CA ASP A 940 -17.12 39.85 8.36
C ASP A 940 -15.69 40.25 8.00
N PHE A 941 -14.71 39.38 8.28
CA PHE A 941 -13.30 39.64 8.00
C PHE A 941 -12.98 39.79 6.51
N ALA A 942 -13.72 39.11 5.62
CA ALA A 942 -13.51 39.21 4.18
C ALA A 942 -14.02 40.55 3.64
N GLN A 943 -15.14 41.05 4.17
CA GLN A 943 -15.64 42.38 3.83
C GLN A 943 -14.66 43.46 4.32
N MET A 944 -14.21 43.38 5.57
CA MET A 944 -13.22 44.32 6.12
C MET A 944 -11.93 44.35 5.31
N TYR A 945 -11.46 43.19 4.83
CA TYR A 945 -10.31 43.12 3.94
C TYR A 945 -10.56 43.85 2.62
N ARG A 946 -11.70 43.64 1.95
CA ARG A 946 -12.04 44.32 0.69
C ARG A 946 -12.12 45.85 0.83
N GLU A 947 -12.57 46.34 1.98
CA GLU A 947 -12.67 47.78 2.27
C GLU A 947 -11.32 48.40 2.71
N SER A 948 -10.36 47.57 3.12
CA SER A 948 -9.05 48.00 3.62
C SER A 948 -8.16 48.64 2.53
N SER A 949 -7.19 49.46 2.97
CA SER A 949 -6.14 49.98 2.08
C SER A 949 -5.29 48.85 1.48
N MET A 950 -5.07 47.77 2.22
CA MET A 950 -4.27 46.62 1.80
C MET A 950 -4.82 45.94 0.55
N TRP A 951 -6.14 45.79 0.44
CA TRP A 951 -6.75 45.25 -0.77
C TRP A 951 -6.56 46.16 -1.98
N LYS A 952 -6.71 47.48 -1.81
CA LYS A 952 -6.48 48.46 -2.90
C LYS A 952 -5.04 48.44 -3.39
N ASP A 953 -4.08 48.37 -2.46
CA ASP A 953 -2.65 48.27 -2.79
C ASP A 953 -2.37 46.96 -3.56
N LYS A 954 -2.97 45.84 -3.11
CA LYS A 954 -2.79 44.55 -3.77
C LYS A 954 -3.44 44.50 -5.15
N ASP A 955 -4.64 45.04 -5.33
CA ASP A 955 -5.31 45.15 -6.63
C ASP A 955 -4.48 45.99 -7.62
N MET A 956 -3.87 47.08 -7.16
CA MET A 956 -2.95 47.90 -7.96
C MET A 956 -1.71 47.11 -8.38
N VAL A 957 -1.12 46.34 -7.46
CA VAL A 957 0.01 45.45 -7.76
C VAL A 957 -0.37 44.39 -8.78
N VAL A 958 -1.55 43.76 -8.64
CA VAL A 958 -2.05 42.75 -9.60
C VAL A 958 -2.22 43.37 -10.98
N LYS A 959 -2.87 44.54 -11.10
CA LYS A 959 -3.04 45.25 -12.38
C LYS A 959 -1.70 45.57 -13.05
N ARG A 960 -0.70 46.01 -12.28
CA ARG A 960 0.66 46.28 -12.78
C ARG A 960 1.37 45.01 -13.25
N LEU A 961 1.22 43.89 -12.53
CA LEU A 961 1.87 42.62 -12.88
C LEU A 961 1.16 41.86 -14.01
N SER A 962 -0.11 42.18 -14.26
CA SER A 962 -0.91 41.63 -15.35
C SER A 962 -0.57 42.21 -16.72
N THR A 963 0.17 43.31 -16.79
CA THR A 963 0.72 43.85 -18.04
C THR A 963 2.14 43.33 -18.29
N PRO A 964 2.43 42.76 -19.48
CA PRO A 964 3.76 42.23 -19.78
C PRO A 964 4.80 43.35 -19.86
N VAL A 965 6.02 43.07 -19.40
CA VAL A 965 7.12 44.04 -19.46
C VAL A 965 7.56 44.22 -20.92
N PRO A 966 7.76 45.46 -21.41
CA PRO A 966 8.19 45.71 -22.79
C PRO A 966 9.49 44.96 -23.13
N GLY A 967 9.50 44.23 -24.25
CA GLY A 967 10.66 43.45 -24.71
C GLY A 967 10.72 42.00 -24.23
N THR A 968 9.77 41.54 -23.40
CA THR A 968 9.61 40.12 -23.06
C THR A 968 8.80 39.39 -24.12
N THR A 969 9.12 38.13 -24.40
CA THR A 969 8.36 37.27 -25.32
C THR A 969 7.39 36.38 -24.57
N ASP A 970 6.24 36.07 -25.19
CA ASP A 970 5.28 35.11 -24.65
C ASP A 970 5.93 33.73 -24.43
N LEU A 971 5.54 33.05 -23.35
CA LEU A 971 6.02 31.72 -22.94
C LEU A 971 5.31 30.64 -23.77
N HIS A 972 5.41 30.71 -25.09
CA HIS A 972 4.82 29.73 -25.98
C HIS A 972 5.79 28.58 -26.24
N PHE A 973 5.43 27.38 -25.80
CA PHE A 973 6.16 26.15 -26.09
C PHE A 973 5.46 25.35 -27.19
N ALA A 974 6.19 24.95 -28.24
CA ALA A 974 5.61 24.20 -29.36
C ALA A 974 5.12 22.79 -28.98
N THR A 975 5.67 22.19 -27.93
CA THR A 975 5.32 20.85 -27.46
C THR A 975 5.00 20.83 -25.97
N GLN A 976 4.05 19.98 -25.59
CA GLN A 976 3.71 19.72 -24.19
C GLN A 976 4.91 19.19 -23.40
N PHE A 977 5.70 18.28 -23.99
CA PHE A 977 6.87 17.66 -23.35
C PHE A 977 8.18 18.30 -23.85
N PRO A 978 9.19 18.49 -22.98
CA PRO A 978 10.51 18.99 -23.38
C PRO A 978 11.27 18.02 -24.30
N GLN A 979 11.27 16.73 -23.96
CA GLN A 979 12.00 15.70 -24.69
C GLN A 979 11.18 15.06 -25.82
N LYS A 980 11.88 14.57 -26.86
CA LYS A 980 11.26 13.79 -27.95
C LYS A 980 10.80 12.42 -27.44
N PHE A 981 9.79 11.83 -28.10
CA PHE A 981 9.21 10.53 -27.72
C PHE A 981 10.26 9.40 -27.55
N ARG A 982 11.29 9.36 -28.42
CA ARG A 982 12.37 8.36 -28.36
C ARG A 982 13.18 8.46 -27.06
N GLU A 983 13.50 9.68 -26.64
CA GLU A 983 14.24 9.91 -25.38
C GLU A 983 13.36 9.63 -24.17
N GLN A 984 12.07 9.99 -24.23
CA GLN A 984 11.10 9.62 -23.20
C GLN A 984 11.04 8.10 -23.01
N PHE A 985 10.89 7.35 -24.11
CA PHE A 985 10.87 5.89 -24.09
C PHE A 985 12.17 5.31 -23.52
N LYS A 986 13.34 5.83 -23.92
CA LYS A 986 14.64 5.38 -23.41
C LYS A 986 14.81 5.62 -21.91
N ALA A 987 14.42 6.79 -21.42
CA ALA A 987 14.46 7.12 -19.99
C ALA A 987 13.49 6.22 -19.20
N CYS A 988 12.25 6.07 -19.66
CA CYS A 988 11.29 5.16 -19.04
C CYS A 988 11.82 3.73 -19.03
N LEU A 989 12.39 3.24 -20.14
CA LEU A 989 12.95 1.89 -20.24
C LEU A 989 14.10 1.70 -19.23
N TRP A 990 15.00 2.67 -19.11
CA TRP A 990 16.10 2.65 -18.13
C TRP A 990 15.57 2.53 -16.68
N LYS A 991 14.57 3.35 -16.33
CA LYS A 991 13.89 3.28 -15.02
C LYS A 991 13.29 1.88 -14.79
N GLN A 992 12.64 1.31 -15.81
CA GLN A 992 12.04 -0.01 -15.70
C GLN A 992 13.09 -1.13 -15.59
N CYS A 993 14.22 -1.06 -16.31
CA CYS A 993 15.33 -2.00 -16.17
C CYS A 993 15.81 -2.10 -14.72
N LEU A 994 16.04 -0.95 -14.07
CA LEU A 994 16.50 -0.90 -12.68
C LEU A 994 15.44 -1.44 -11.72
N SER A 995 14.18 -1.02 -11.89
CA SER A 995 13.07 -1.46 -11.02
C SER A 995 12.85 -2.98 -11.08
N TYR A 996 12.85 -3.57 -12.29
CA TYR A 996 12.72 -5.02 -12.45
C TYR A 996 13.91 -5.78 -11.86
N TRP A 997 15.14 -5.33 -12.12
CA TRP A 997 16.34 -5.97 -11.61
C TRP A 997 16.40 -5.95 -10.07
N ARG A 998 16.00 -4.83 -9.45
CA ARG A 998 16.03 -4.64 -7.98
C ARG A 998 14.79 -5.18 -7.25
N THR A 999 13.82 -5.76 -7.97
CA THR A 999 12.64 -6.41 -7.38
C THR A 999 12.75 -7.94 -7.43
N PRO A 1000 13.56 -8.57 -6.56
CA PRO A 1000 13.69 -10.03 -6.54
C PRO A 1000 12.36 -10.69 -6.14
N SER A 1001 11.51 -10.05 -5.33
CA SER A 1001 10.20 -10.59 -4.94
C SER A 1001 9.26 -10.85 -6.13
N TYR A 1002 9.50 -10.20 -7.27
CA TYR A 1002 8.76 -10.42 -8.51
C TYR A 1002 9.48 -11.41 -9.43
N ASN A 1003 10.68 -11.06 -9.89
CA ASN A 1003 11.38 -11.85 -10.91
C ASN A 1003 11.93 -13.18 -10.39
N LEU A 1004 12.53 -13.21 -9.20
CA LEU A 1004 13.10 -14.46 -8.64
C LEU A 1004 11.99 -15.49 -8.41
N VAL A 1005 10.83 -15.05 -7.92
CA VAL A 1005 9.71 -15.96 -7.61
C VAL A 1005 9.10 -16.53 -8.88
N ARG A 1006 9.02 -15.74 -9.97
CA ARG A 1006 8.64 -16.26 -11.31
C ARG A 1006 9.61 -17.32 -11.81
N PHE A 1007 10.93 -17.07 -11.69
CA PHE A 1007 11.95 -18.05 -12.08
C PHE A 1007 11.89 -19.34 -11.25
N VAL A 1008 11.71 -19.23 -9.94
CA VAL A 1008 11.54 -20.40 -9.06
C VAL A 1008 10.30 -21.20 -9.45
N PHE A 1009 9.17 -20.53 -9.72
CA PHE A 1009 7.94 -21.19 -10.13
C PHE A 1009 8.08 -21.93 -11.46
N ILE A 1010 8.65 -21.30 -12.49
CA ILE A 1010 8.82 -21.98 -13.78
C ILE A 1010 9.78 -23.14 -13.63
N THR A 1011 10.86 -23.00 -12.85
CA THR A 1011 11.82 -24.10 -12.58
C THR A 1011 11.10 -25.29 -11.94
N PHE A 1012 10.34 -25.04 -10.86
CA PHE A 1012 9.56 -26.07 -10.19
C PHE A 1012 8.57 -26.73 -11.15
N SER A 1013 7.83 -25.93 -11.91
CA SER A 1013 6.85 -26.42 -12.89
C SER A 1013 7.52 -27.29 -13.96
N CYS A 1014 8.71 -26.91 -14.44
CA CYS A 1014 9.46 -27.68 -15.43
C CYS A 1014 9.84 -29.07 -14.93
N PHE A 1015 10.42 -29.15 -13.72
CA PHE A 1015 10.75 -30.43 -13.11
C PHE A 1015 9.50 -31.27 -12.83
N PHE A 1016 8.42 -30.62 -12.37
CA PHE A 1016 7.18 -31.30 -12.05
C PHE A 1016 6.50 -31.90 -13.29
N PHE A 1017 6.31 -31.11 -14.36
CA PHE A 1017 5.81 -31.61 -15.64
C PHE A 1017 6.76 -32.64 -16.27
N GLY A 1018 8.08 -32.38 -16.25
CA GLY A 1018 9.07 -33.31 -16.79
C GLY A 1018 9.08 -34.66 -16.08
N ALA A 1019 8.88 -34.69 -14.76
CA ALA A 1019 8.81 -35.93 -13.98
C ALA A 1019 7.50 -36.71 -14.19
N LEU A 1020 6.37 -36.00 -14.31
CA LEU A 1020 5.06 -36.63 -14.52
C LEU A 1020 4.92 -37.22 -15.94
N PHE A 1021 5.42 -36.52 -16.95
CA PHE A 1021 5.32 -36.90 -18.36
C PHE A 1021 6.62 -37.48 -18.91
N TRP A 1022 7.42 -38.12 -18.05
CA TRP A 1022 8.75 -38.62 -18.40
C TRP A 1022 8.73 -39.49 -19.67
N GLN A 1023 9.39 -39.03 -20.73
CA GLN A 1023 9.48 -39.68 -22.05
C GLN A 1023 8.13 -40.00 -22.73
N GLN A 1024 7.02 -39.45 -22.26
CA GLN A 1024 5.69 -39.70 -22.85
C GLN A 1024 5.47 -38.95 -24.18
N GLY A 1025 6.23 -37.87 -24.43
CA GLY A 1025 6.18 -37.13 -25.70
C GLY A 1025 6.94 -37.79 -26.84
N ASN A 1026 7.65 -38.89 -26.58
CA ASN A 1026 8.35 -39.64 -27.61
C ASN A 1026 7.35 -40.43 -28.44
N ILE A 1027 7.40 -40.23 -29.75
CA ILE A 1027 6.43 -40.78 -30.68
C ILE A 1027 6.37 -42.31 -30.66
N ASN A 1028 7.47 -42.99 -30.34
CA ASN A 1028 7.52 -44.46 -30.28
C ASN A 1028 6.67 -45.06 -29.15
N HIS A 1029 6.24 -44.26 -28.17
CA HIS A 1029 5.38 -44.70 -27.07
C HIS A 1029 3.89 -44.42 -27.31
N ILE A 1030 3.53 -43.84 -28.46
CA ILE A 1030 2.16 -43.41 -28.79
C ILE A 1030 1.47 -44.48 -29.65
N ASN A 1031 0.73 -45.38 -29.02
CA ASN A 1031 0.03 -46.46 -29.74
C ASN A 1031 -1.49 -46.28 -29.78
N ASP A 1032 -2.04 -45.43 -28.91
CA ASP A 1032 -3.49 -45.29 -28.68
C ASP A 1032 -3.89 -43.81 -28.57
N GLN A 1033 -5.17 -43.51 -28.83
CA GLN A 1033 -5.75 -42.17 -28.71
C GLN A 1033 -5.54 -41.55 -27.33
N GLN A 1034 -5.56 -42.35 -26.25
CA GLN A 1034 -5.42 -41.86 -24.89
C GLN A 1034 -4.02 -41.25 -24.67
N SER A 1035 -2.97 -41.83 -25.25
CA SER A 1035 -1.61 -41.29 -25.20
C SER A 1035 -1.52 -39.93 -25.89
N LEU A 1036 -2.19 -39.74 -27.04
CA LEU A 1036 -2.27 -38.44 -27.71
C LEU A 1036 -3.03 -37.40 -26.87
N PHE A 1037 -4.15 -37.77 -26.26
CA PHE A 1037 -4.89 -36.87 -25.36
C PHE A 1037 -4.06 -36.47 -24.14
N THR A 1038 -3.29 -37.40 -23.56
CA THR A 1038 -2.38 -37.11 -22.44
C THR A 1038 -1.27 -36.13 -22.83
N ILE A 1039 -0.66 -36.26 -24.02
CA ILE A 1039 0.36 -35.32 -24.51
C ILE A 1039 -0.24 -33.95 -24.84
N LEU A 1040 -1.40 -33.92 -25.51
CA LEU A 1040 -2.12 -32.67 -25.76
C LEU A 1040 -2.51 -32.00 -24.43
N GLY A 1041 -2.94 -32.78 -23.44
CA GLY A 1041 -3.21 -32.35 -22.07
C GLY A 1041 -1.97 -31.79 -21.37
N CYS A 1042 -0.79 -32.36 -21.62
CA CYS A 1042 0.50 -31.81 -21.17
C CYS A 1042 0.76 -30.42 -21.76
N MET A 1043 0.67 -30.28 -23.09
CA MET A 1043 0.87 -29.00 -23.78
C MET A 1043 -0.13 -27.94 -23.33
N TYR A 1044 -1.40 -28.32 -23.20
CA TYR A 1044 -2.49 -27.50 -22.65
C TYR A 1044 -2.20 -27.07 -21.20
N GLY A 1045 -1.83 -28.01 -20.33
CA GLY A 1045 -1.49 -27.71 -18.94
C GLY A 1045 -0.31 -26.74 -18.86
N ILE A 1046 0.79 -27.03 -19.55
CA ILE A 1046 1.97 -26.16 -19.53
C ILE A 1046 1.60 -24.74 -19.98
N ALA A 1047 0.97 -24.58 -21.15
CA ALA A 1047 0.65 -23.26 -21.71
C ALA A 1047 -0.35 -22.48 -20.84
N LEU A 1048 -1.39 -23.14 -20.31
CA LEU A 1048 -2.42 -22.48 -19.51
C LEU A 1048 -1.90 -22.06 -18.13
N PHE A 1049 -1.25 -22.97 -17.39
CA PHE A 1049 -0.85 -22.70 -16.00
C PHE A 1049 0.31 -21.72 -15.90
N THR A 1050 1.31 -21.84 -16.78
CA THR A 1050 2.41 -20.87 -16.85
C THR A 1050 1.91 -19.49 -17.31
N GLY A 1051 0.91 -19.45 -18.19
CA GLY A 1051 0.20 -18.25 -18.59
C GLY A 1051 -0.56 -17.59 -17.43
N ILE A 1052 -1.44 -18.34 -16.75
CA ILE A 1052 -2.21 -17.85 -15.59
C ILE A 1052 -1.26 -17.31 -14.51
N ASN A 1053 -0.18 -18.02 -14.19
CA ASN A 1053 0.83 -17.56 -13.22
C ASN A 1053 1.48 -16.23 -13.64
N SER A 1054 1.85 -16.11 -14.91
CA SER A 1054 2.46 -14.89 -15.45
C SER A 1054 1.52 -13.69 -15.36
N CYS A 1055 0.23 -13.90 -15.66
CA CYS A 1055 -0.80 -12.85 -15.51
C CYS A 1055 -1.05 -12.49 -14.03
N GLN A 1056 -1.15 -13.48 -13.14
CA GLN A 1056 -1.43 -13.24 -11.72
C GLN A 1056 -0.30 -12.52 -11.00
N SER A 1057 0.96 -12.83 -11.34
CA SER A 1057 2.12 -12.21 -10.72
C SER A 1057 2.33 -10.75 -11.11
N VAL A 1058 1.97 -10.35 -12.34
CA VAL A 1058 2.21 -8.98 -12.83
C VAL A 1058 1.20 -7.96 -12.28
N MET A 1059 -0.02 -8.39 -11.94
CA MET A 1059 -1.09 -7.48 -11.51
C MET A 1059 -0.74 -6.66 -10.25
N PRO A 1060 -0.26 -7.27 -9.14
CA PRO A 1060 0.15 -6.51 -7.94
C PRO A 1060 1.29 -5.53 -8.23
N PHE A 1061 2.24 -5.92 -9.07
CA PHE A 1061 3.41 -5.11 -9.40
C PHE A 1061 3.04 -3.85 -10.18
N ILE A 1062 2.07 -3.93 -11.11
CA ILE A 1062 1.55 -2.76 -11.84
C ILE A 1062 0.66 -1.89 -10.94
N SER A 1063 -0.11 -2.49 -10.05
CA SER A 1063 -0.98 -1.74 -9.15
C SER A 1063 -0.21 -0.80 -8.21
N ILE A 1064 1.00 -1.19 -7.76
CA ILE A 1064 1.85 -0.35 -6.89
C ILE A 1064 2.39 0.86 -7.65
N GLU A 1065 2.86 0.69 -8.89
CA GLU A 1065 3.43 1.80 -9.70
C GLU A 1065 2.35 2.77 -10.22
N ARG A 1066 1.06 2.42 -10.16
CA ARG A 1066 -0.03 3.26 -10.66
C ARG A 1066 -0.04 4.66 -10.04
N SER A 1067 0.13 4.77 -8.73
CA SER A 1067 0.14 6.07 -8.04
C SER A 1067 1.31 6.94 -8.48
N VAL A 1068 2.48 6.33 -8.70
CA VAL A 1068 3.67 7.01 -9.23
C VAL A 1068 3.42 7.52 -10.64
N VAL A 1069 2.81 6.71 -11.51
CA VAL A 1069 2.49 7.10 -12.89
C VAL A 1069 1.54 8.31 -12.94
N TYR A 1070 0.55 8.37 -12.06
CA TYR A 1070 -0.35 9.53 -11.99
C TYR A 1070 0.40 10.80 -11.63
N ARG A 1071 1.27 10.77 -10.60
CA ARG A 1071 2.13 11.90 -10.23
C ARG A 1071 3.02 12.34 -11.40
N GLU A 1072 3.77 11.41 -11.99
CA GLU A 1072 4.71 11.69 -13.08
C GLU A 1072 4.00 12.25 -14.34
N ARG A 1073 2.76 11.82 -14.57
CA ARG A 1073 1.90 12.34 -15.65
C ARG A 1073 1.40 13.76 -15.36
N PHE A 1074 0.94 14.05 -14.15
CA PHE A 1074 0.50 15.39 -13.78
C PHE A 1074 1.64 16.41 -13.87
N ALA A 1075 2.85 15.98 -13.53
CA ALA A 1075 4.03 16.83 -13.63
C ALA A 1075 4.67 16.86 -15.02
N GLY A 1076 4.00 16.32 -16.05
CA GLY A 1076 4.37 16.49 -17.45
C GLY A 1076 5.70 15.83 -17.85
N MET A 1077 6.10 14.73 -17.20
CA MET A 1077 7.41 14.09 -17.46
C MET A 1077 7.48 13.38 -18.82
N TYR A 1078 6.43 12.65 -19.20
CA TYR A 1078 6.41 11.83 -20.41
C TYR A 1078 4.98 11.59 -20.91
N SER A 1079 4.86 11.21 -22.18
CA SER A 1079 3.60 10.72 -22.74
C SER A 1079 3.23 9.35 -22.13
N PRO A 1080 1.94 9.10 -21.78
CA PRO A 1080 1.49 7.80 -21.29
C PRO A 1080 1.91 6.62 -22.17
N TRP A 1081 1.98 6.83 -23.50
CA TRP A 1081 2.42 5.82 -24.46
C TRP A 1081 3.90 5.44 -24.31
N ALA A 1082 4.78 6.39 -24.01
CA ALA A 1082 6.21 6.12 -23.84
C ALA A 1082 6.45 5.20 -22.63
N TYR A 1083 5.76 5.47 -21.52
CA TYR A 1083 5.76 4.62 -20.34
C TYR A 1083 5.20 3.23 -20.62
N SER A 1084 4.01 3.15 -21.25
CA SER A 1084 3.35 1.88 -21.51
C SER A 1084 4.18 0.97 -22.40
N PHE A 1085 4.77 1.49 -23.49
CA PHE A 1085 5.64 0.69 -24.35
C PHE A 1085 6.95 0.30 -23.65
N ALA A 1086 7.55 1.18 -22.84
CA ALA A 1086 8.74 0.83 -22.09
C ALA A 1086 8.47 -0.33 -21.12
N ARG A 1087 7.30 -0.32 -20.46
CA ARG A 1087 6.88 -1.39 -19.56
C ARG A 1087 6.62 -2.70 -20.29
N VAL A 1088 5.94 -2.65 -21.44
CA VAL A 1088 5.70 -3.81 -22.33
C VAL A 1088 7.02 -4.41 -22.82
N ALA A 1089 7.96 -3.58 -23.26
CA ALA A 1089 9.26 -4.02 -23.76
C ALA A 1089 10.10 -4.71 -22.68
N MET A 1090 10.02 -4.26 -21.42
CA MET A 1090 10.78 -4.87 -20.33
C MET A 1090 10.35 -6.29 -19.97
N GLU A 1091 9.13 -6.71 -20.26
CA GLU A 1091 8.71 -8.10 -19.99
C GLU A 1091 9.35 -9.10 -20.96
N ILE A 1092 9.72 -8.68 -22.17
CA ILE A 1092 10.18 -9.57 -23.24
C ILE A 1092 11.43 -10.36 -22.81
N PRO A 1093 12.52 -9.73 -22.28
CA PRO A 1093 13.71 -10.48 -21.85
C PRO A 1093 13.43 -11.49 -20.73
N TYR A 1094 12.61 -11.12 -19.74
CA TYR A 1094 12.29 -11.99 -18.61
C TYR A 1094 11.40 -13.17 -19.01
N VAL A 1095 10.45 -12.96 -19.91
CA VAL A 1095 9.63 -14.04 -20.48
C VAL A 1095 10.48 -14.96 -21.35
N LEU A 1096 11.35 -14.40 -22.19
CA LEU A 1096 12.26 -15.20 -23.01
C LEU A 1096 13.15 -16.11 -22.14
N MET A 1097 13.71 -15.56 -21.05
CA MET A 1097 14.51 -16.34 -20.10
C MET A 1097 13.71 -17.48 -19.42
N GLN A 1098 12.44 -17.25 -19.07
CA GLN A 1098 11.55 -18.29 -18.54
C GLN A 1098 11.31 -19.41 -19.56
N VAL A 1099 11.09 -19.05 -20.84
CA VAL A 1099 10.89 -20.05 -21.91
C VAL A 1099 12.17 -20.83 -22.17
N VAL A 1100 13.32 -20.16 -22.25
CA VAL A 1100 14.62 -20.85 -22.44
C VAL A 1100 14.86 -21.86 -21.32
N LEU A 1101 14.59 -21.49 -20.07
CA LEU A 1101 14.70 -22.41 -18.94
C LEU A 1101 13.75 -23.62 -19.08
N PHE A 1102 12.51 -23.38 -19.52
CA PHE A 1102 11.55 -24.44 -19.80
C PHE A 1102 12.06 -25.38 -20.90
N MET A 1103 12.59 -24.82 -22.00
CA MET A 1103 13.10 -25.59 -23.13
C MET A 1103 14.34 -26.42 -22.77
N LEU A 1104 15.17 -25.96 -21.83
CA LEU A 1104 16.37 -26.70 -21.41
C LEU A 1104 16.06 -27.86 -20.45
N ILE A 1105 14.96 -27.78 -19.70
CA ILE A 1105 14.63 -28.75 -18.65
C ILE A 1105 13.46 -29.65 -19.08
N ALA A 1106 12.28 -29.06 -19.27
CA ALA A 1106 11.05 -29.83 -19.46
C ALA A 1106 10.97 -30.47 -20.86
N TYR A 1107 11.43 -29.77 -21.91
CA TYR A 1107 11.41 -30.32 -23.28
C TYR A 1107 12.18 -31.65 -23.42
N PRO A 1108 13.44 -31.78 -22.93
CA PRO A 1108 14.13 -33.07 -22.86
C PRO A 1108 13.40 -34.13 -22.04
N MET A 1109 12.95 -33.76 -20.84
CA MET A 1109 12.38 -34.71 -19.87
C MET A 1109 11.08 -35.32 -20.38
N ILE A 1110 10.24 -34.53 -21.05
CA ILE A 1110 9.00 -35.00 -21.66
C ILE A 1110 9.29 -35.89 -22.88
N GLY A 1111 10.42 -35.70 -23.56
CA GLY A 1111 10.84 -36.52 -24.71
C GLY A 1111 10.31 -36.01 -26.05
N TYR A 1112 10.09 -34.69 -26.20
CA TYR A 1112 9.73 -34.11 -27.50
C TYR A 1112 10.85 -34.26 -28.55
N ALA A 1113 10.50 -34.18 -29.83
CA ALA A 1113 11.44 -34.42 -30.92
C ALA A 1113 12.57 -33.38 -30.97
N TRP A 1114 13.82 -33.86 -30.99
CA TRP A 1114 15.04 -33.03 -30.97
C TRP A 1114 15.48 -32.51 -32.35
N THR A 1115 14.57 -31.88 -33.08
CA THR A 1115 14.90 -31.19 -34.34
C THR A 1115 14.91 -29.68 -34.13
N ALA A 1116 15.85 -28.97 -34.77
CA ALA A 1116 15.99 -27.52 -34.61
C ALA A 1116 14.69 -26.78 -34.94
N ALA A 1117 14.01 -27.17 -36.03
CA ALA A 1117 12.74 -26.57 -36.43
C ALA A 1117 11.65 -26.73 -35.35
N LYS A 1118 11.41 -27.95 -34.85
CA LYS A 1118 10.38 -28.22 -33.83
C LYS A 1118 10.68 -27.53 -32.50
N PHE A 1119 11.96 -27.45 -32.12
CA PHE A 1119 12.42 -26.74 -30.94
C PHE A 1119 12.12 -25.24 -31.02
N PHE A 1120 12.49 -24.57 -32.11
CA PHE A 1120 12.25 -23.12 -32.27
C PHE A 1120 10.76 -22.79 -32.43
N TRP A 1121 9.96 -23.65 -33.08
CA TRP A 1121 8.51 -23.49 -33.14
C TRP A 1121 7.85 -23.56 -31.76
N PHE A 1122 8.27 -24.51 -30.91
CA PHE A 1122 7.80 -24.61 -29.53
C PHE A 1122 8.19 -23.37 -28.72
N MET A 1123 9.45 -22.95 -28.82
CA MET A 1123 9.96 -21.74 -28.15
C MET A 1123 9.16 -20.49 -28.57
N TYR A 1124 8.97 -20.28 -29.87
CA TYR A 1124 8.18 -19.16 -30.42
C TYR A 1124 6.75 -19.15 -29.86
N THR A 1125 6.10 -20.31 -29.85
CA THR A 1125 4.71 -20.45 -29.40
C THR A 1125 4.58 -20.16 -27.91
N MET A 1126 5.50 -20.67 -27.09
CA MET A 1126 5.55 -20.39 -25.66
C MET A 1126 5.82 -18.92 -25.35
N VAL A 1127 6.75 -18.27 -26.07
CA VAL A 1127 7.03 -16.83 -25.90
C VAL A 1127 5.78 -16.00 -26.20
N CYS A 1128 5.12 -16.23 -27.35
CA CYS A 1128 3.93 -15.46 -27.71
C CYS A 1128 2.77 -15.69 -26.73
N THR A 1129 2.58 -16.93 -26.28
CA THR A 1129 1.52 -17.29 -25.31
C THR A 1129 1.76 -16.62 -23.96
N LEU A 1130 2.97 -16.71 -23.41
CA LEU A 1130 3.28 -16.07 -22.12
C LEU A 1130 3.19 -14.54 -22.21
N LEU A 1131 3.67 -13.92 -23.29
CA LEU A 1131 3.51 -12.48 -23.50
C LEU A 1131 2.04 -12.08 -23.57
N CYS A 1132 1.21 -12.86 -24.24
CA CYS A 1132 -0.24 -12.63 -24.30
C CYS A 1132 -0.84 -12.59 -22.89
N PHE A 1133 -0.54 -13.59 -22.03
CA PHE A 1133 -1.06 -13.61 -20.66
C PHE A 1133 -0.50 -12.48 -19.79
N VAL A 1134 0.78 -12.12 -19.91
CA VAL A 1134 1.36 -11.00 -19.16
C VAL A 1134 0.67 -9.69 -19.52
N TYR A 1135 0.54 -9.37 -20.81
CA TYR A 1135 -0.10 -8.13 -21.27
C TYR A 1135 -1.60 -8.11 -20.97
N MET A 1136 -2.24 -9.27 -20.98
CA MET A 1136 -3.61 -9.42 -20.54
C MET A 1136 -3.80 -9.02 -19.06
N GLY A 1137 -2.89 -9.40 -18.18
CA GLY A 1137 -2.88 -8.95 -16.78
C GLY A 1137 -2.67 -7.44 -16.64
N MET A 1138 -1.79 -6.86 -17.45
CA MET A 1138 -1.58 -5.41 -17.48
C MET A 1138 -2.85 -4.65 -17.88
N VAL A 1139 -3.52 -5.15 -18.93
CA VAL A 1139 -4.78 -4.61 -19.43
C VAL A 1139 -5.86 -4.65 -18.35
N VAL A 1140 -6.05 -5.79 -17.69
CA VAL A 1140 -7.10 -5.93 -16.67
C VAL A 1140 -6.88 -4.95 -15.52
N VAL A 1141 -5.64 -4.77 -15.05
CA VAL A 1141 -5.32 -3.75 -14.05
C VAL A 1141 -5.58 -2.36 -14.60
N SER A 1142 -5.26 -2.04 -15.85
CA SER A 1142 -5.55 -0.72 -16.41
C SER A 1142 -7.05 -0.38 -16.49
N PHE A 1143 -7.94 -1.39 -16.51
CA PHE A 1143 -9.39 -1.22 -16.57
C PHE A 1143 -10.08 -1.16 -15.21
N THR A 1144 -9.43 -1.57 -14.12
CA THR A 1144 -10.08 -1.68 -12.82
C THR A 1144 -9.53 -0.69 -11.79
N PRO A 1145 -10.40 -0.06 -10.97
CA PRO A 1145 -9.96 0.83 -9.90
C PRO A 1145 -9.29 0.07 -8.76
N ASN A 1146 -9.79 -1.13 -8.45
CA ASN A 1146 -9.30 -1.99 -7.37
C ASN A 1146 -8.69 -3.28 -7.93
N ILE A 1147 -7.61 -3.73 -7.30
CA ILE A 1147 -6.97 -5.00 -7.59
C ILE A 1147 -7.90 -6.19 -7.38
N GLN A 1148 -8.80 -6.16 -6.38
CA GLN A 1148 -9.73 -7.26 -6.12
C GLN A 1148 -10.66 -7.53 -7.32
N VAL A 1149 -11.18 -6.47 -7.93
CA VAL A 1149 -11.99 -6.55 -9.16
C VAL A 1149 -11.16 -7.05 -10.34
N ALA A 1150 -9.87 -6.71 -10.40
CA ALA A 1150 -8.94 -7.20 -11.42
C ALA A 1150 -8.82 -8.73 -11.39
N PHE A 1151 -8.73 -9.32 -10.18
CA PHE A 1151 -8.66 -10.79 -10.02
C PHE A 1151 -9.97 -11.48 -10.44
N VAL A 1152 -11.12 -10.88 -10.13
CA VAL A 1152 -12.45 -11.37 -10.53
C VAL A 1152 -12.60 -11.35 -12.07
N LEU A 1153 -12.24 -10.24 -12.72
CA LEU A 1153 -12.30 -10.13 -14.18
C LEU A 1153 -11.30 -11.06 -14.87
N SER A 1154 -10.11 -11.24 -14.31
CA SER A 1154 -9.11 -12.16 -14.84
C SER A 1154 -9.57 -13.62 -14.78
N SER A 1155 -10.24 -14.03 -13.69
CA SER A 1155 -10.79 -15.38 -13.58
C SER A 1155 -11.87 -15.68 -14.63
N MET A 1156 -12.68 -14.66 -14.99
CA MET A 1156 -13.65 -14.75 -16.10
C MET A 1156 -12.95 -15.03 -17.42
N PHE A 1157 -11.87 -14.30 -17.70
CA PHE A 1157 -11.16 -14.50 -18.95
C PHE A 1157 -10.49 -15.87 -19.00
N TYR A 1158 -9.83 -16.33 -17.93
CA TYR A 1158 -9.16 -17.64 -17.94
C TYR A 1158 -10.13 -18.78 -18.19
N THR A 1159 -11.30 -18.74 -17.56
CA THR A 1159 -12.33 -19.76 -17.72
C THR A 1159 -12.89 -19.79 -19.14
N LEU A 1160 -13.20 -18.62 -19.71
CA LEU A 1160 -13.66 -18.52 -21.10
C LEU A 1160 -12.60 -18.93 -22.12
N GLN A 1161 -11.34 -18.52 -21.93
CA GLN A 1161 -10.22 -18.93 -22.77
C GLN A 1161 -9.98 -20.44 -22.70
N ASN A 1162 -10.20 -21.03 -21.53
CA ASN A 1162 -10.04 -22.45 -21.34
C ASN A 1162 -11.15 -23.24 -22.05
N LEU A 1163 -12.41 -22.84 -21.88
CA LEU A 1163 -13.56 -23.45 -22.57
C LEU A 1163 -13.36 -23.47 -24.09
N MET A 1164 -12.77 -22.41 -24.65
CA MET A 1164 -12.54 -22.21 -26.08
C MET A 1164 -11.15 -22.63 -26.56
N SER A 1165 -10.37 -23.33 -25.73
CA SER A 1165 -8.99 -23.72 -26.06
C SER A 1165 -8.90 -24.81 -27.14
N GLY A 1166 -9.99 -25.55 -27.39
CA GLY A 1166 -9.99 -26.71 -28.28
C GLY A 1166 -9.59 -28.03 -27.63
N PHE A 1167 -9.15 -28.01 -26.36
CA PHE A 1167 -8.86 -29.22 -25.58
C PHE A 1167 -10.12 -29.81 -24.94
N ILE A 1168 -10.92 -28.96 -24.27
CA ILE A 1168 -12.15 -29.40 -23.58
C ILE A 1168 -13.24 -29.76 -24.60
N MET A 1169 -13.39 -28.95 -25.65
CA MET A 1169 -14.30 -29.24 -26.74
C MET A 1169 -13.65 -28.88 -28.09
N PRO A 1170 -13.61 -29.81 -29.05
CA PRO A 1170 -12.97 -29.58 -30.34
C PRO A 1170 -13.83 -28.72 -31.28
N ALA A 1171 -13.20 -28.06 -32.26
CA ALA A 1171 -13.85 -27.11 -33.17
C ALA A 1171 -15.12 -27.62 -33.87
N PRO A 1172 -15.17 -28.86 -34.40
CA PRO A 1172 -16.33 -29.34 -35.16
C PRO A 1172 -17.61 -29.45 -34.33
N GLN A 1173 -17.48 -29.56 -33.01
CA GLN A 1173 -18.60 -29.73 -32.08
C GLN A 1173 -19.08 -28.40 -31.48
N ILE A 1174 -18.35 -27.30 -31.69
CA ILE A 1174 -18.76 -25.98 -31.21
C ILE A 1174 -19.96 -25.50 -32.03
N PRO A 1175 -21.07 -25.10 -31.39
CA PRO A 1175 -22.21 -24.54 -32.10
C PRO A 1175 -21.81 -23.37 -33.01
N ARG A 1176 -22.43 -23.27 -34.19
CA ARG A 1176 -22.06 -22.28 -35.21
C ARG A 1176 -22.09 -20.84 -34.70
N TRP A 1177 -22.94 -20.52 -33.72
CA TRP A 1177 -23.00 -19.18 -33.12
C TRP A 1177 -21.88 -18.89 -32.11
N TRP A 1178 -21.16 -19.89 -31.58
CA TRP A 1178 -20.02 -19.70 -30.66
C TRP A 1178 -18.65 -19.83 -31.33
N ILE A 1179 -18.61 -20.28 -32.59
CA ILE A 1179 -17.35 -20.55 -33.30
C ILE A 1179 -16.49 -19.29 -33.52
N TRP A 1180 -17.07 -18.09 -33.57
CA TRP A 1180 -16.29 -16.85 -33.65
C TRP A 1180 -15.44 -16.64 -32.38
N PHE A 1181 -15.98 -16.99 -31.21
CA PHE A 1181 -15.30 -16.79 -29.93
C PHE A 1181 -14.14 -17.79 -29.76
N TYR A 1182 -14.28 -18.98 -30.33
CA TYR A 1182 -13.20 -19.95 -30.49
C TYR A 1182 -11.98 -19.34 -31.21
N TYR A 1183 -12.17 -18.66 -32.33
CA TYR A 1183 -11.07 -18.01 -33.07
C TYR A 1183 -10.46 -16.78 -32.38
N VAL A 1184 -11.17 -16.17 -31.43
CA VAL A 1184 -10.66 -15.05 -30.61
C VAL A 1184 -9.75 -15.56 -29.47
N SER A 1185 -9.78 -16.85 -29.14
CA SER A 1185 -8.98 -17.42 -28.06
C SER A 1185 -7.49 -17.55 -28.44
N PRO A 1186 -6.54 -16.90 -27.74
CA PRO A 1186 -5.12 -17.11 -27.97
C PRO A 1186 -4.67 -18.54 -27.64
N MET A 1187 -5.34 -19.20 -26.68
CA MET A 1187 -5.00 -20.55 -26.23
C MET A 1187 -5.22 -21.58 -27.33
N LEU A 1188 -6.29 -21.42 -28.12
CA LEU A 1188 -6.52 -22.23 -29.32
C LEU A 1188 -5.31 -22.18 -30.27
N TRP A 1189 -4.89 -20.97 -30.64
CA TRP A 1189 -3.83 -20.80 -31.63
C TRP A 1189 -2.50 -21.35 -31.11
N ALA A 1190 -2.23 -21.19 -29.81
CA ALA A 1190 -1.09 -21.81 -29.15
C ALA A 1190 -1.11 -23.33 -29.28
N LEU A 1191 -2.22 -23.98 -28.90
CA LEU A 1191 -2.33 -25.44 -28.98
C LEU A 1191 -2.29 -25.99 -30.40
N ARG A 1192 -2.95 -25.29 -31.33
CA ARG A 1192 -2.90 -25.64 -32.76
C ARG A 1192 -1.46 -25.65 -33.27
N VAL A 1193 -0.67 -24.61 -32.96
CA VAL A 1193 0.74 -24.53 -33.41
C VAL A 1193 1.59 -25.59 -32.70
N LEU A 1194 1.47 -25.74 -31.37
CA LEU A 1194 2.25 -26.74 -30.61
C LEU A 1194 2.00 -28.17 -31.11
N PHE A 1195 0.73 -28.55 -31.25
CA PHE A 1195 0.37 -29.93 -31.59
C PHE A 1195 0.70 -30.25 -33.06
N THR A 1196 0.39 -29.33 -33.99
CA THR A 1196 0.66 -29.53 -35.43
C THR A 1196 2.15 -29.57 -35.74
N THR A 1197 2.98 -28.74 -35.09
CA THR A 1197 4.44 -28.73 -35.34
C THR A 1197 5.16 -29.95 -34.77
N GLN A 1198 4.66 -30.52 -33.67
CA GLN A 1198 5.29 -31.69 -33.06
C GLN A 1198 4.90 -33.00 -33.77
N PHE A 1199 3.62 -33.18 -34.10
CA PHE A 1199 3.08 -34.47 -34.56
C PHE A 1199 2.52 -34.45 -36.00
N GLY A 1200 2.33 -33.29 -36.62
CA GLY A 1200 1.69 -33.16 -37.93
C GLY A 1200 2.54 -33.59 -39.14
N ASP A 1201 3.80 -34.02 -38.93
CA ASP A 1201 4.73 -34.45 -39.99
C ASP A 1201 4.84 -35.97 -40.13
N TYR A 1202 4.11 -36.75 -39.32
CA TYR A 1202 4.22 -38.22 -39.27
C TYR A 1202 3.05 -38.90 -40.01
N ASP A 1203 3.05 -38.81 -41.34
CA ASP A 1203 1.99 -39.35 -42.19
C ASP A 1203 1.89 -40.89 -42.16
N ASP A 1204 3.02 -41.58 -41.91
CA ASP A 1204 3.14 -43.05 -41.97
C ASP A 1204 2.73 -43.79 -40.68
N MET A 1205 2.43 -43.06 -39.60
CA MET A 1205 2.17 -43.67 -38.29
C MET A 1205 0.66 -43.88 -38.05
N MET A 1206 0.27 -45.14 -37.87
CA MET A 1206 -1.12 -45.55 -37.61
C MET A 1206 -1.37 -45.76 -36.11
N ILE A 1207 -2.47 -45.22 -35.61
CA ILE A 1207 -2.92 -45.33 -34.21
C ILE A 1207 -4.34 -45.91 -34.16
N ASP A 1208 -4.67 -46.64 -33.10
CA ASP A 1208 -6.04 -47.08 -32.85
C ASP A 1208 -6.87 -45.93 -32.24
N VAL A 1209 -7.98 -45.58 -32.90
CA VAL A 1209 -8.84 -44.46 -32.55
C VAL A 1209 -10.28 -44.95 -32.55
N PHE A 1210 -10.90 -45.00 -31.37
CA PHE A 1210 -12.26 -45.51 -31.18
C PHE A 1210 -12.54 -46.91 -31.79
N GLY A 1211 -11.50 -47.73 -32.01
CA GLY A 1211 -11.61 -49.06 -32.64
C GLY A 1211 -11.31 -49.09 -34.14
N GLU A 1212 -10.89 -47.97 -34.73
CA GLU A 1212 -10.43 -47.85 -36.13
C GLU A 1212 -8.96 -47.41 -36.19
N THR A 1213 -8.18 -47.98 -37.11
CA THR A 1213 -6.79 -47.54 -37.33
C THR A 1213 -6.74 -46.33 -38.27
N LYS A 1214 -6.23 -45.19 -37.78
CA LYS A 1214 -6.09 -43.95 -38.56
C LYS A 1214 -4.69 -43.38 -38.43
N SER A 1215 -4.24 -42.59 -39.42
CA SER A 1215 -2.97 -41.86 -39.30
C SER A 1215 -3.11 -40.68 -38.32
N VAL A 1216 -2.02 -40.31 -37.65
CA VAL A 1216 -2.02 -39.20 -36.68
C VAL A 1216 -2.50 -37.87 -37.31
N PRO A 1217 -2.04 -37.47 -38.51
CA PRO A 1217 -2.51 -36.23 -39.15
C PRO A 1217 -3.98 -36.28 -39.57
N ALA A 1218 -4.48 -37.44 -40.00
CA ALA A 1218 -5.90 -37.62 -40.32
C ALA A 1218 -6.76 -37.47 -39.06
N PHE A 1219 -6.36 -38.08 -37.94
CA PHE A 1219 -7.05 -37.91 -36.65
C PHE A 1219 -7.05 -36.46 -36.18
N MET A 1220 -5.92 -35.75 -36.30
CA MET A 1220 -5.82 -34.33 -35.93
C MET A 1220 -6.77 -33.43 -36.76
N LYS A 1221 -6.93 -33.75 -38.04
CA LYS A 1221 -7.82 -33.03 -38.94
C LYS A 1221 -9.29 -33.34 -38.66
N ASP A 1222 -9.63 -34.61 -38.47
CA ASP A 1222 -11.03 -35.05 -38.31
C ASP A 1222 -11.58 -34.73 -36.91
N TYR A 1223 -10.78 -34.93 -35.85
CA TYR A 1223 -11.22 -34.72 -34.47
C TYR A 1223 -11.06 -33.26 -34.03
N PHE A 1224 -9.86 -32.67 -34.19
CA PHE A 1224 -9.57 -31.31 -33.69
C PHE A 1224 -9.78 -30.20 -34.75
N GLY A 1225 -9.83 -30.55 -36.03
CA GLY A 1225 -9.87 -29.56 -37.12
C GLY A 1225 -8.53 -28.89 -37.39
N PHE A 1226 -7.41 -29.46 -36.94
CA PHE A 1226 -6.08 -28.87 -37.11
C PHE A 1226 -5.53 -29.23 -38.49
N ARG A 1227 -5.22 -28.21 -39.30
CA ARG A 1227 -4.67 -28.37 -40.66
C ARG A 1227 -3.28 -27.77 -40.73
N ARG A 1228 -2.34 -28.51 -41.32
CA ARG A 1228 -0.95 -28.07 -41.52
C ARG A 1228 -0.84 -26.85 -42.44
N ASP A 1229 -1.70 -26.75 -43.45
CA ASP A 1229 -1.72 -25.63 -44.41
C ASP A 1229 -1.98 -24.26 -43.74
N LEU A 1230 -2.63 -24.26 -42.57
CA LEU A 1230 -2.97 -23.04 -41.83
C LEU A 1230 -1.91 -22.66 -40.77
N LEU A 1231 -0.78 -23.36 -40.71
CA LEU A 1231 0.27 -23.11 -39.74
C LEU A 1231 0.87 -21.68 -39.84
N PRO A 1232 1.18 -21.14 -41.04
CA PRO A 1232 1.69 -19.76 -41.15
C PRO A 1232 0.69 -18.72 -40.66
N LEU A 1233 -0.59 -18.91 -40.98
CA LEU A 1233 -1.68 -18.04 -40.50
C LEU A 1233 -1.78 -18.10 -38.96
N ALA A 1234 -1.74 -19.31 -38.39
CA ALA A 1234 -1.78 -19.50 -36.95
C ALA A 1234 -0.61 -18.81 -36.23
N ALA A 1235 0.59 -18.86 -36.82
CA ALA A 1235 1.76 -18.17 -36.29
C ALA A 1235 1.60 -16.64 -36.28
N VAL A 1236 1.10 -16.05 -37.37
CA VAL A 1236 0.87 -14.60 -37.47
C VAL A 1236 -0.20 -14.14 -36.47
N VAL A 1237 -1.32 -14.87 -36.38
CA VAL A 1237 -2.40 -14.55 -35.44
C VAL A 1237 -1.92 -14.61 -33.99
N LEU A 1238 -1.11 -15.62 -33.65
CA LEU A 1238 -0.55 -15.76 -32.30
C LEU A 1238 0.37 -14.59 -31.91
N ALA A 1239 1.15 -14.04 -32.84
CA ALA A 1239 1.97 -12.85 -32.60
C ALA A 1239 1.16 -11.55 -32.54
N ALA A 1240 0.00 -11.48 -33.21
CA ALA A 1240 -0.85 -10.30 -33.22
C ALA A 1240 -1.52 -10.03 -31.85
N PHE A 1241 -1.86 -11.07 -31.09
CA PHE A 1241 -2.53 -10.94 -29.79
C PHE A 1241 -1.72 -10.12 -28.76
N PRO A 1242 -0.44 -10.43 -28.48
CA PRO A 1242 0.39 -9.61 -27.59
C PRO A 1242 0.46 -8.14 -28.04
N ILE A 1243 0.57 -7.86 -29.34
CA ILE A 1243 0.64 -6.50 -29.87
C ILE A 1243 -0.66 -5.75 -29.60
N LEU A 1244 -1.81 -6.37 -29.88
CA LEU A 1244 -3.12 -5.78 -29.62
C LEU A 1244 -3.31 -5.44 -28.14
N LEU A 1245 -2.96 -6.37 -27.24
CA LEU A 1245 -3.05 -6.16 -25.79
C LEU A 1245 -2.12 -5.05 -25.29
N ALA A 1246 -0.89 -4.97 -25.84
CA ALA A 1246 0.04 -3.90 -25.52
C ALA A 1246 -0.49 -2.51 -25.93
N VAL A 1247 -1.11 -2.40 -27.11
CA VAL A 1247 -1.75 -1.15 -27.56
C VAL A 1247 -2.95 -0.79 -26.69
N LEU A 1248 -3.78 -1.77 -26.34
CA LEU A 1248 -4.93 -1.57 -25.46
C LEU A 1248 -4.51 -1.08 -24.07
N PHE A 1249 -3.44 -1.65 -23.51
CA PHE A 1249 -2.85 -1.20 -22.25
C PHE A 1249 -2.40 0.27 -22.32
N GLY A 1250 -1.70 0.66 -23.40
CA GLY A 1250 -1.31 2.05 -23.63
C GLY A 1250 -2.49 3.01 -23.74
N TYR A 1251 -3.53 2.60 -24.46
CA TYR A 1251 -4.77 3.36 -24.62
C TYR A 1251 -5.47 3.60 -23.27
N ASN A 1252 -5.62 2.53 -22.49
CA ASN A 1252 -6.30 2.58 -21.20
C ASN A 1252 -5.58 3.48 -20.20
N ILE A 1253 -4.25 3.35 -20.06
CA ILE A 1253 -3.45 4.21 -19.19
C ILE A 1253 -3.53 5.68 -19.64
N SER A 1254 -3.66 5.94 -20.95
CA SER A 1254 -3.83 7.29 -21.47
C SER A 1254 -5.21 7.88 -21.18
N LYS A 1255 -6.28 7.10 -21.22
CA LYS A 1255 -7.67 7.61 -21.16
C LYS A 1255 -8.35 7.47 -19.80
N LEU A 1256 -8.10 6.38 -19.09
CA LEU A 1256 -8.71 6.10 -17.79
C LEU A 1256 -7.87 6.75 -16.68
N ASN A 1257 -8.54 7.44 -15.76
CA ASN A 1257 -7.94 7.98 -14.55
C ASN A 1257 -8.86 7.71 -13.37
N PHE A 1258 -8.45 6.78 -12.51
CA PHE A 1258 -9.22 6.36 -11.32
C PHE A 1258 -8.98 7.25 -10.08
N GLN A 1259 -8.18 8.32 -10.18
CA GLN A 1259 -8.14 9.37 -9.14
C GLN A 1259 -9.27 10.38 -9.27
N ARG A 1260 -9.96 10.42 -10.42
CA ARG A 1260 -11.19 11.18 -10.62
C ARG A 1260 -12.37 10.39 -10.10
#